data_AF-A0AA37WBI7-F1
#
_entry.id   AF-A0AA37WBI7-F1
#
_cell.length_a   1.000
_cell.length_b   1.000
_cell.length_c   1.000
_cell.angle_alpha   90.00
_cell.angle_beta   90.00
_cell.angle_gamma   90.00
#
_symmetry.space_group_name_H-M   'P 1'
#
loop_
_entity.id
_entity.type
_entity.pdbx_description
1 polymer ?
#
loop_
_entity_poly.entity_id
_entity_poly.type
_entity_poly.pdbx_seq_one_letter_code
_entity_poly.pdbx_strand_id
1 'polypeptide(L)'
;MYRIIILACLLLSVSAIEIGAQSWTVENQRNVPNLGEQKIKPDQFILARISDQEIKEVLWKAPMESNSRNSETSSLKIMLADGSVDDFEIVEYSMMEAGLARKYPDFKTFYGRSKSTKNRSIRLDYTLNGIRAVISDDSGETYIDPYQSNDNERRIIYRKSDIRSQSDWNCLTDSKLIEAEKSEKSRFAGDCMLREYRLAVAATGEYTDFHGGTVALGQAAIVTAMNRINGVYEQEVACRMILIANNDLLVYTDGATDPYQNLNPSALLGENQTNVDNVIGNGNYDIGHIFCTTDSGVAYLESLCNNTSKAGGVTGQPNPINDPFWIDYVAHEMGHQFGANHTQNNSCNRNGGTAVEPGSASTIMGYAGICSPNVQNNSDPYFHAISIEEMSAHITSTNCAVVSSFGNSAPVVSLVNNYTVPKSTFLVLEAEAIDADGDNLTYCWEQMDNEVATMPPVSGNTGGPAFRSINPTSDNKRYLPNISAIIANTTPTWEVLPSVGRTMDWRVTVRDHALTVGCTDETDMTITVDGTSGPFLVDDTSIPSTVAEGESITLTWDVAGTDQAPVSCSNVDVFMSTDGGLTYPITLLSNVDNDGTESFVVPAGLTTTARVMVKCSDNIFFDINDADFEVEVGVDGYTIDVVPAAGETCNDESIMFDVNVNQIGNYTTPVTLNITGLPSGANASYSSNPLTPGNSATVTLSNFGSNVGSFTLDVVASSGGNVRTKNYELELYEPTTTPTLISPANNAVDINLNPELAWSAVPTAGTYEYELRTGPNGTGSLIESAAIASNSIIISTELVASTTYYWRVKSINSCGMSSYSSDFTFTTGQIIKVCETFISNDTPKTIVRDRGGSGTASVVSIPVALNEIIRDVNVIDVSGTHNNVGDLAFVLLSAGGTQITLYDFFNCGNVDDFDMGFDDESAISGVDCPPNVNNTYQPEGSLGDMDGENANGEWLFGVFNFGNTIGSLTNVSIEICYDGVAPPCNLNVSSTNSSGAGTLHNAIGCATSGDVIIIDTGLNSEIDLESSPLVISKNLTIMADPVDNIIIKYGGPGSALEVMSGFNLTLEGINLEQSVLPKGVSLKIEKVLKNPRK
;
A
#
# COMPACT_ATOMS: atom_id res chain seq x y z
N MET A 1 31.43 -6.81 -94.23
CA MET A 1 31.04 -5.43 -94.59
C MET A 1 30.93 -4.64 -93.29
N TYR A 2 31.62 -3.51 -93.28
CA TYR A 2 31.84 -2.51 -92.22
C TYR A 2 30.64 -2.10 -91.30
N ARG A 3 30.95 -1.95 -89.99
CA ARG A 3 30.82 -0.75 -89.10
C ARG A 3 29.62 -0.47 -88.14
N ILE A 4 30.03 -0.15 -86.88
CA ILE A 4 29.54 0.85 -85.87
C ILE A 4 28.43 0.39 -84.88
N ILE A 5 28.77 0.04 -83.62
CA ILE A 5 28.81 0.85 -82.36
C ILE A 5 27.45 1.46 -81.96
N ILE A 6 26.87 0.97 -80.85
CA ILE A 6 26.45 1.68 -79.62
C ILE A 6 25.71 0.65 -78.73
N LEU A 7 26.28 0.39 -77.55
CA LEU A 7 25.67 0.21 -76.21
C LEU A 7 26.43 -0.87 -75.40
N ALA A 8 27.52 -0.43 -74.79
CA ALA A 8 28.23 -1.13 -73.72
C ALA A 8 27.98 -0.37 -72.40
N CYS A 9 28.03 -1.11 -71.29
CA CYS A 9 27.93 -0.70 -69.88
C CYS A 9 26.54 -0.75 -69.24
N LEU A 10 26.14 -1.95 -68.78
CA LEU A 10 25.45 -2.12 -67.49
C LEU A 10 25.77 -3.52 -66.93
N LEU A 11 27.03 -3.68 -66.52
CA LEU A 11 27.50 -4.69 -65.57
C LEU A 11 28.10 -3.90 -64.41
N LEU A 12 27.28 -3.57 -63.40
CA LEU A 12 27.71 -3.04 -62.10
C LEU A 12 26.72 -3.51 -61.03
N SER A 13 27.25 -4.33 -60.12
CA SER A 13 26.86 -4.45 -58.71
C SER A 13 25.37 -4.54 -58.37
N VAL A 14 24.85 -5.77 -58.30
CA VAL A 14 23.91 -6.10 -57.22
C VAL A 14 24.78 -6.27 -55.97
N SER A 15 25.02 -5.18 -55.26
CA SER A 15 25.44 -5.27 -53.87
C SER A 15 24.28 -5.91 -53.13
N ALA A 16 24.49 -7.09 -52.56
CA ALA A 16 23.64 -7.58 -51.50
C ALA A 16 23.61 -6.49 -50.42
N ILE A 17 22.43 -5.93 -50.18
CA ILE A 17 22.19 -5.14 -48.97
C ILE A 17 22.12 -6.20 -47.86
N GLU A 18 23.25 -6.47 -47.23
CA GLU A 18 23.23 -6.99 -45.86
C GLU A 18 22.60 -5.88 -45.01
N ILE A 19 21.40 -6.12 -44.52
CA ILE A 19 20.82 -5.32 -43.43
C ILE A 19 21.71 -5.64 -42.22
N GLY A 20 22.62 -4.72 -41.88
CA GLY A 20 23.54 -4.88 -40.77
C GLY A 20 22.77 -5.10 -39.48
N ALA A 21 23.02 -6.22 -38.80
CA ALA A 21 22.60 -6.37 -37.42
C ALA A 21 23.43 -5.42 -36.54
N GLN A 22 22.80 -4.77 -35.56
CA GLN A 22 23.47 -3.90 -34.59
C GLN A 22 24.73 -4.59 -34.02
N SER A 23 25.90 -3.98 -34.23
CA SER A 23 27.19 -4.60 -33.91
C SER A 23 28.06 -3.72 -33.03
N TRP A 24 28.33 -4.18 -31.82
CA TRP A 24 29.28 -3.57 -30.90
C TRP A 24 30.70 -4.09 -31.19
N THR A 25 31.65 -3.18 -31.36
CA THR A 25 33.05 -3.54 -31.65
C THR A 25 34.00 -2.89 -30.66
N VAL A 26 34.79 -3.70 -29.96
CA VAL A 26 35.80 -3.19 -29.02
C VAL A 26 36.94 -2.54 -29.82
N GLU A 27 37.29 -1.29 -29.48
CA GLU A 27 38.36 -0.53 -30.11
C GLU A 27 39.54 -0.31 -29.14
N ASN A 28 40.74 -0.10 -29.71
CA ASN A 28 41.90 0.32 -28.95
C ASN A 28 42.02 1.85 -28.95
N GLN A 29 42.21 2.46 -27.78
CA GLN A 29 42.33 3.92 -27.62
C GLN A 29 43.36 4.56 -28.58
N ARG A 30 44.45 3.84 -28.92
CA ARG A 30 45.50 4.37 -29.82
C ARG A 30 45.02 4.67 -31.23
N ASN A 31 43.89 4.10 -31.64
CA ASN A 31 43.35 4.21 -33.00
C ASN A 31 42.15 5.17 -33.08
N VAL A 32 41.80 5.84 -31.98
CA VAL A 32 40.64 6.74 -31.92
C VAL A 32 41.01 8.13 -32.45
N PRO A 33 40.27 8.70 -33.42
CA PRO A 33 40.45 10.09 -33.83
C PRO A 33 40.11 11.03 -32.67
N ASN A 34 40.91 12.09 -32.49
CA ASN A 34 40.60 13.14 -31.52
C ASN A 34 39.51 14.05 -32.09
N LEU A 35 38.29 13.96 -31.54
CA LEU A 35 37.12 14.73 -31.95
C LEU A 35 36.71 15.77 -30.89
N GLY A 36 37.24 15.66 -29.67
CA GLY A 36 36.93 16.57 -28.58
C GLY A 36 37.58 16.16 -27.27
N GLU A 37 37.17 16.83 -26.20
CA GLU A 37 37.65 16.53 -24.86
C GLU A 37 37.00 15.26 -24.29
N GLN A 38 37.81 14.40 -23.69
CA GLN A 38 37.36 13.31 -22.84
C GLN A 38 37.10 13.84 -21.42
N LYS A 39 35.81 14.04 -21.11
CA LYS A 39 35.37 14.53 -19.79
C LYS A 39 35.24 13.40 -18.75
N ILE A 40 34.86 12.20 -19.19
CA ILE A 40 34.63 11.05 -18.32
C ILE A 40 35.83 10.10 -18.36
N LYS A 41 36.40 9.80 -17.20
CA LYS A 41 37.64 9.02 -17.06
C LYS A 41 37.50 7.98 -15.93
N PRO A 42 36.86 6.83 -16.22
CA PRO A 42 36.80 5.73 -15.26
C PRO A 42 38.18 5.08 -15.07
N ASP A 43 38.42 4.50 -13.90
CA ASP A 43 39.63 3.74 -13.59
C ASP A 43 39.79 2.52 -14.51
N GLN A 44 38.69 1.84 -14.85
CA GLN A 44 38.60 0.73 -15.80
C GLN A 44 37.41 0.91 -16.73
N PHE A 45 37.55 0.59 -18.02
CA PHE A 45 36.46 0.62 -18.98
C PHE A 45 36.75 -0.17 -20.26
N ILE A 46 35.69 -0.59 -20.96
CA ILE A 46 35.73 -1.06 -22.35
C ILE A 46 35.43 0.12 -23.27
N LEU A 47 36.32 0.37 -24.24
CA LEU A 47 36.05 1.27 -25.34
C LEU A 47 35.40 0.49 -26.48
N ALA A 48 34.17 0.84 -26.84
CA ALA A 48 33.44 0.20 -27.92
C ALA A 48 32.91 1.21 -28.94
N ARG A 49 32.85 0.79 -30.20
CA ARG A 49 32.22 1.51 -31.29
C ARG A 49 30.90 0.84 -31.67
N ILE A 50 29.88 1.68 -31.85
CA ILE A 50 28.54 1.33 -32.28
C ILE A 50 28.02 2.38 -33.26
N SER A 51 27.27 1.96 -34.28
CA SER A 51 26.71 2.89 -35.26
C SER A 51 25.58 3.73 -34.64
N ASP A 52 25.77 5.06 -34.61
CA ASP A 52 24.77 6.01 -34.11
C ASP A 52 23.46 5.91 -34.91
N GLN A 53 23.55 5.71 -36.23
CA GLN A 53 22.39 5.54 -37.10
C GLN A 53 21.62 4.25 -36.78
N GLU A 54 22.32 3.12 -36.58
CA GLU A 54 21.66 1.84 -36.28
C GLU A 54 20.92 1.88 -34.94
N ILE A 55 21.54 2.47 -33.90
CA ILE A 55 20.86 2.69 -32.61
C ILE A 55 19.61 3.54 -32.82
N LYS A 56 19.73 4.66 -33.54
CA LYS A 56 18.61 5.58 -33.77
C LYS A 56 17.45 4.89 -34.50
N GLU A 57 17.75 4.06 -35.50
CA GLU A 57 16.74 3.30 -36.25
C GLU A 57 15.98 2.27 -35.39
N VAL A 58 16.62 1.71 -34.36
CA VAL A 58 15.97 0.81 -33.39
C VAL A 58 15.14 1.63 -32.40
N LEU A 59 15.73 2.65 -31.79
CA LEU A 59 15.07 3.46 -30.76
C LEU A 59 13.82 4.18 -31.28
N TRP A 60 13.83 4.71 -32.51
CA TRP A 60 12.66 5.41 -33.08
C TRP A 60 11.50 4.49 -33.48
N LYS A 61 11.71 3.17 -33.42
CA LYS A 61 10.64 2.17 -33.61
C LYS A 61 10.09 1.66 -32.27
N ALA A 62 10.68 2.04 -31.14
CA ALA A 62 10.19 1.65 -29.83
C ALA A 62 8.75 2.17 -29.64
N PRO A 63 7.81 1.34 -29.19
CA PRO A 63 6.46 1.80 -28.87
C PRO A 63 6.49 2.70 -27.63
N MET A 64 5.50 3.58 -27.51
CA MET A 64 5.25 4.32 -26.27
C MET A 64 4.88 3.36 -25.15
N GLU A 65 5.36 3.61 -23.92
CA GLU A 65 5.14 2.79 -22.73
C GLU A 65 3.65 2.50 -22.49
N SER A 66 2.77 3.48 -22.76
CA SER A 66 1.32 3.37 -22.59
C SER A 66 0.65 2.36 -23.53
N ASN A 67 1.35 1.93 -24.59
CA ASN A 67 0.87 0.94 -25.56
C ASN A 67 1.50 -0.46 -25.36
N SER A 68 2.40 -0.61 -24.38
CA SER A 68 3.27 -1.79 -24.22
C SER A 68 2.53 -3.10 -23.91
N ARG A 69 1.35 -3.05 -23.25
CA ARG A 69 0.53 -4.24 -22.98
C ARG A 69 -0.09 -4.87 -24.24
N ASN A 70 -0.04 -4.21 -25.41
CA ASN A 70 -0.76 -4.62 -26.64
C ASN A 70 0.11 -4.71 -27.92
N SER A 71 1.45 -4.55 -27.88
CA SER A 71 2.29 -4.53 -29.10
C SER A 71 3.70 -5.13 -28.96
N GLU A 72 4.31 -5.53 -30.09
CA GLU A 72 5.71 -5.99 -30.19
C GLU A 72 6.70 -4.91 -29.69
N THR A 73 7.51 -5.23 -28.67
CA THR A 73 8.60 -4.38 -28.16
C THR A 73 9.76 -4.31 -29.17
N SER A 74 10.48 -3.19 -29.22
CA SER A 74 11.73 -3.10 -30.00
C SER A 74 12.89 -3.76 -29.25
N SER A 75 13.75 -4.50 -29.98
CA SER A 75 14.90 -5.22 -29.40
C SER A 75 16.18 -4.41 -29.60
N LEU A 76 16.88 -4.08 -28.51
CA LEU A 76 18.14 -3.33 -28.53
C LEU A 76 19.28 -4.19 -27.96
N LYS A 77 20.36 -4.39 -28.74
CA LYS A 77 21.60 -5.03 -28.30
C LYS A 77 22.49 -4.04 -27.58
N ILE A 78 22.95 -4.39 -26.40
CA ILE A 78 23.80 -3.55 -25.56
C ILE A 78 25.00 -4.36 -25.05
N MET A 79 26.20 -3.80 -25.16
CA MET A 79 27.42 -4.41 -24.60
C MET A 79 27.54 -4.08 -23.11
N LEU A 80 27.88 -5.08 -22.31
CA LEU A 80 28.10 -4.98 -20.87
C LEU A 80 29.57 -4.73 -20.52
N ALA A 81 29.86 -4.41 -19.26
CA ALA A 81 31.22 -4.11 -18.78
C ALA A 81 32.18 -5.31 -18.83
N ASP A 82 31.67 -6.53 -18.98
CA ASP A 82 32.47 -7.74 -19.19
C ASP A 82 32.74 -8.04 -20.69
N GLY A 83 32.21 -7.22 -21.59
CA GLY A 83 32.32 -7.35 -23.04
C GLY A 83 31.30 -8.29 -23.69
N SER A 84 30.43 -8.92 -22.89
CA SER A 84 29.27 -9.66 -23.41
C SER A 84 28.23 -8.69 -23.98
N VAL A 85 27.29 -9.21 -24.78
CA VAL A 85 26.20 -8.43 -25.38
C VAL A 85 24.88 -9.04 -24.96
N ASP A 86 23.99 -8.22 -24.40
CA ASP A 86 22.65 -8.61 -23.98
C ASP A 86 21.59 -7.95 -24.89
N ASP A 87 20.41 -8.57 -24.97
CA ASP A 87 19.27 -8.12 -25.76
C ASP A 87 18.17 -7.58 -24.84
N PHE A 88 17.78 -6.32 -25.03
CA PHE A 88 16.75 -5.65 -24.23
C PHE A 88 15.46 -5.41 -25.01
N GLU A 89 14.31 -5.59 -24.36
CA GLU A 89 13.00 -5.09 -24.80
C GLU A 89 12.87 -3.64 -24.36
N ILE A 90 12.74 -2.71 -25.30
CA ILE A 90 12.73 -1.26 -25.04
C ILE A 90 11.37 -0.62 -25.38
N VAL A 91 10.94 0.31 -24.53
CA VAL A 91 9.80 1.22 -24.72
C VAL A 91 10.24 2.67 -24.59
N GLU A 92 9.61 3.57 -25.34
CA GLU A 92 9.79 5.02 -25.19
C GLU A 92 8.85 5.57 -24.10
N TYR A 93 9.36 6.45 -23.26
CA TYR A 93 8.55 7.19 -22.29
C TYR A 93 8.87 8.68 -22.37
N SER A 94 7.89 9.53 -22.04
CA SER A 94 8.02 10.99 -22.19
C SER A 94 8.37 11.65 -20.85
N MET A 95 9.50 12.36 -20.79
CA MET A 95 9.87 13.22 -19.65
C MET A 95 9.87 14.72 -19.99
N MET A 96 9.31 15.08 -21.14
CA MET A 96 9.23 16.47 -21.61
C MET A 96 7.81 16.75 -22.09
N GLU A 97 7.26 17.89 -21.69
CA GLU A 97 6.00 18.36 -22.27
C GLU A 97 6.13 18.60 -23.78
N ALA A 98 5.01 18.49 -24.50
CA ALA A 98 4.96 18.53 -25.96
C ALA A 98 5.56 19.80 -26.60
N GLY A 99 5.65 20.91 -25.87
CA GLY A 99 6.35 22.12 -26.34
C GLY A 99 7.86 21.91 -26.48
N LEU A 100 8.49 21.39 -25.43
CA LEU A 100 9.93 21.18 -25.37
C LEU A 100 10.35 20.03 -26.29
N ALA A 101 9.60 18.92 -26.26
CA ALA A 101 9.84 17.78 -27.14
C ALA A 101 9.76 18.13 -28.64
N ARG A 102 8.86 19.05 -29.04
CA ARG A 102 8.81 19.54 -30.44
C ARG A 102 10.01 20.40 -30.82
N LYS A 103 10.58 21.13 -29.86
CA LYS A 103 11.77 21.96 -30.08
C LYS A 103 13.04 21.12 -30.19
N TYR A 104 13.10 20.01 -29.45
CA TYR A 104 14.20 19.06 -29.45
C TYR A 104 13.72 17.64 -29.79
N PRO A 105 13.29 17.38 -31.05
CA PRO A 105 12.69 16.10 -31.45
C PRO A 105 13.66 14.91 -31.39
N ASP A 106 14.95 15.19 -31.30
CA ASP A 106 16.00 14.19 -31.14
C ASP A 106 16.29 13.84 -29.68
N PHE A 107 15.66 14.51 -28.71
CA PHE A 107 15.82 14.19 -27.29
C PHE A 107 14.73 13.21 -26.89
N LYS A 108 15.11 11.97 -26.63
CA LYS A 108 14.19 10.88 -26.30
C LYS A 108 14.74 10.01 -25.20
N THR A 109 13.83 9.40 -24.45
CA THR A 109 14.14 8.60 -23.27
C THR A 109 13.38 7.30 -23.29
N PHE A 110 14.04 6.26 -22.84
CA PHE A 110 13.55 4.90 -22.98
C PHE A 110 13.91 4.08 -21.75
N TYR A 111 13.10 3.06 -21.52
CA TYR A 111 13.28 2.07 -20.47
C TYR A 111 13.17 0.68 -21.09
N GLY A 112 13.77 -0.31 -20.45
CA GLY A 112 13.59 -1.69 -20.88
C GLY A 112 14.14 -2.73 -19.91
N ARG A 113 13.93 -4.00 -20.27
CA ARG A 113 14.39 -5.17 -19.52
C ARG A 113 15.14 -6.14 -20.42
N SER A 114 16.06 -6.88 -19.84
CA SER A 114 16.78 -7.93 -20.56
C SER A 114 15.83 -9.08 -20.91
N LYS A 115 15.99 -9.63 -22.12
CA LYS A 115 15.29 -10.84 -22.56
C LYS A 115 15.90 -12.11 -21.98
N SER A 116 17.14 -12.03 -21.51
CA SER A 116 17.92 -13.18 -21.05
C SER A 116 18.01 -13.25 -19.53
N THR A 117 18.06 -12.10 -18.87
CA THR A 117 18.30 -11.96 -17.44
C THR A 117 17.16 -11.24 -16.78
N LYS A 118 16.37 -11.97 -16.01
CA LYS A 118 15.13 -11.49 -15.39
C LYS A 118 15.32 -10.15 -14.64
N ASN A 119 16.30 -10.04 -13.74
CA ASN A 119 16.49 -8.84 -12.88
C ASN A 119 17.33 -7.73 -13.52
N ARG A 120 17.56 -7.76 -14.85
CA ARG A 120 18.36 -6.74 -15.51
C ARG A 120 17.49 -5.75 -16.25
N SER A 121 17.55 -4.49 -15.84
CA SER A 121 16.86 -3.37 -16.48
C SER A 121 17.83 -2.42 -17.16
N ILE A 122 17.32 -1.60 -18.08
CA ILE A 122 18.06 -0.55 -18.74
C ILE A 122 17.26 0.75 -18.80
N ARG A 123 17.92 1.87 -18.51
CA ARG A 123 17.39 3.21 -18.72
C ARG A 123 18.32 3.99 -19.62
N LEU A 124 17.79 4.60 -20.67
CA LEU A 124 18.64 5.20 -21.71
C LEU A 124 18.04 6.48 -22.25
N ASP A 125 18.92 7.40 -22.65
CA ASP A 125 18.58 8.63 -23.32
C ASP A 125 19.37 8.75 -24.62
N TYR A 126 18.76 9.42 -25.59
CA TYR A 126 19.40 9.85 -26.81
C TYR A 126 19.29 11.36 -26.90
N THR A 127 20.42 12.05 -27.02
CA THR A 127 20.50 13.52 -27.12
C THR A 127 21.50 13.94 -28.22
N LEU A 128 21.93 15.21 -28.25
CA LEU A 128 22.98 15.67 -29.16
C LEU A 128 24.31 14.90 -28.99
N ASN A 129 24.53 14.30 -27.82
CA ASN A 129 25.72 13.50 -27.51
C ASN A 129 25.54 11.99 -27.81
N GLY A 130 24.47 11.64 -28.54
CA GLY A 130 24.11 10.26 -28.86
C GLY A 130 23.57 9.49 -27.65
N ILE A 131 23.66 8.15 -27.71
CA ILE A 131 23.17 7.27 -26.64
C ILE A 131 23.98 7.38 -25.34
N ARG A 132 23.27 7.38 -24.21
CA ARG A 132 23.77 7.01 -22.88
C ARG A 132 22.86 5.97 -22.25
N ALA A 133 23.40 5.12 -21.38
CA ALA A 133 22.62 4.06 -20.76
C ALA A 133 23.09 3.69 -19.35
N VAL A 134 22.09 3.57 -18.49
CA VAL A 134 21.93 2.84 -17.23
C VAL A 134 21.66 1.37 -17.30
N ILE A 135 22.53 0.43 -16.94
CA ILE A 135 22.12 -0.98 -16.76
C ILE A 135 22.22 -1.36 -15.29
N SER A 136 21.14 -1.88 -14.73
CA SER A 136 21.05 -2.27 -13.32
C SER A 136 20.72 -3.76 -13.20
N ASP A 137 21.46 -4.49 -12.38
CA ASP A 137 21.19 -5.88 -11.99
C ASP A 137 21.77 -6.20 -10.59
N ASP A 138 21.65 -7.46 -10.13
CA ASP A 138 22.15 -7.92 -8.82
C ASP A 138 23.67 -7.69 -8.63
N SER A 139 24.43 -7.44 -9.70
CA SER A 139 25.87 -7.14 -9.65
C SER A 139 26.18 -5.63 -9.56
N GLY A 140 25.14 -4.80 -9.48
CA GLY A 140 25.22 -3.34 -9.45
C GLY A 140 25.03 -2.69 -10.82
N GLU A 141 25.58 -1.49 -10.99
CA GLU A 141 25.32 -0.65 -12.17
C GLU A 141 26.47 -0.67 -13.19
N THR A 142 26.11 -0.76 -14.46
CA THR A 142 26.98 -0.57 -15.63
C THR A 142 26.54 0.65 -16.43
N TYR A 143 27.52 1.49 -16.78
CA TYR A 143 27.33 2.76 -17.48
C TYR A 143 27.78 2.67 -18.92
N ILE A 144 27.06 3.37 -19.79
CA ILE A 144 27.45 3.62 -21.18
C ILE A 144 27.46 5.12 -21.42
N ASP A 145 28.64 5.67 -21.64
CA ASP A 145 28.85 7.10 -21.85
C ASP A 145 29.69 7.42 -23.09
N PRO A 146 29.63 8.66 -23.62
CA PRO A 146 30.51 9.10 -24.68
C PRO A 146 31.99 9.03 -24.26
N TYR A 147 32.84 8.50 -25.13
CA TYR A 147 34.29 8.52 -24.89
C TYR A 147 34.87 9.94 -24.91
N GLN A 148 34.37 10.79 -25.81
CA GLN A 148 34.82 12.17 -25.97
C GLN A 148 33.67 13.04 -26.49
N SER A 149 33.80 14.35 -26.31
CA SER A 149 32.84 15.33 -26.85
C SER A 149 32.82 15.25 -28.39
N ASN A 150 31.66 15.50 -29.00
CA ASN A 150 31.43 15.44 -30.45
C ASN A 150 31.65 14.04 -31.09
N ASP A 151 31.56 12.95 -30.33
CA ASP A 151 31.65 11.58 -30.84
C ASP A 151 30.42 10.74 -30.48
N ASN A 152 29.52 10.55 -31.44
CA ASN A 152 28.30 9.76 -31.26
C ASN A 152 28.50 8.26 -31.54
N GLU A 153 29.66 7.82 -32.05
CA GLU A 153 29.89 6.42 -32.41
C GLU A 153 30.68 5.64 -31.34
N ARG A 154 31.49 6.31 -30.52
CA ARG A 154 32.34 5.64 -29.53
C ARG A 154 31.85 5.83 -28.10
N ARG A 155 31.75 4.73 -27.38
CA ARG A 155 31.29 4.67 -25.98
C ARG A 155 32.31 4.01 -25.07
N ILE A 156 32.32 4.46 -23.83
CA ILE A 156 32.98 3.79 -22.73
C ILE A 156 31.93 3.04 -21.91
N ILE A 157 32.27 1.80 -21.55
CA ILE A 157 31.40 0.91 -20.78
C ILE A 157 32.16 0.52 -19.51
N TYR A 158 31.61 0.81 -18.34
CA TYR A 158 32.31 0.69 -17.06
C TYR A 158 31.34 0.44 -15.91
N ARG A 159 31.85 -0.07 -14.77
CA ARG A 159 31.03 -0.23 -13.56
C ARG A 159 31.05 1.05 -12.74
N LYS A 160 30.02 1.27 -11.91
CA LYS A 160 29.98 2.38 -10.96
C LYS A 160 31.25 2.53 -10.14
N SER A 161 31.76 1.41 -9.62
CA SER A 161 32.96 1.37 -8.78
C SER A 161 34.22 1.95 -9.43
N ASP A 162 34.23 2.07 -10.77
CA ASP A 162 35.36 2.61 -11.52
C ASP A 162 35.31 4.14 -11.66
N ILE A 163 34.21 4.80 -11.24
CA ILE A 163 34.14 6.26 -11.15
C ILE A 163 34.36 6.70 -9.70
N ARG A 164 35.12 7.79 -9.50
CA ARG A 164 35.36 8.36 -8.17
C ARG A 164 34.87 9.80 -8.12
N SER A 165 34.12 10.15 -7.08
CA SER A 165 34.00 11.57 -6.70
C SER A 165 35.33 12.04 -6.08
N GLN A 166 35.77 13.24 -6.46
CA GLN A 166 36.98 13.89 -5.92
C GLN A 166 36.70 15.36 -5.58
N SER A 167 35.62 15.66 -4.86
CA SER A 167 35.38 17.02 -4.36
C SER A 167 35.00 17.05 -2.87
N ASP A 168 35.46 18.10 -2.18
CA ASP A 168 35.07 18.46 -0.81
C ASP A 168 33.68 19.16 -0.87
N TRP A 169 32.65 18.42 -1.28
CA TRP A 169 31.31 18.97 -1.49
C TRP A 169 30.57 19.21 -0.16
N ASN A 170 29.81 20.31 -0.07
CA ASN A 170 29.07 20.68 1.15
C ASN A 170 27.56 20.71 0.89
N CYS A 171 26.82 19.82 1.56
CA CYS A 171 25.36 19.89 1.67
C CYS A 171 24.96 20.85 2.80
N LEU A 172 23.99 21.71 2.52
CA LEU A 172 23.35 22.59 3.49
C LEU A 172 21.83 22.37 3.42
N THR A 173 21.11 22.65 4.50
CA THR A 173 19.64 22.66 4.51
C THR A 173 19.13 23.96 5.11
N ASP A 174 18.07 24.55 4.53
CA ASP A 174 17.40 25.74 5.09
C ASP A 174 15.99 25.36 5.55
N SER A 175 15.84 25.21 6.86
CA SER A 175 14.58 24.83 7.49
C SER A 175 13.67 26.05 7.64
N LYS A 176 12.84 26.31 6.62
CA LYS A 176 11.57 27.00 6.87
C LYS A 176 10.64 25.99 7.56
N LEU A 177 10.72 25.93 8.89
CA LEU A 177 9.88 25.07 9.72
C LEU A 177 8.40 25.31 9.41
N ILE A 178 7.73 24.31 8.85
CA ILE A 178 6.28 24.15 8.92
C ILE A 178 6.07 22.95 9.85
N GLU A 179 5.55 23.21 11.06
CA GLU A 179 5.09 22.15 11.95
C GLU A 179 3.84 21.52 11.31
N ALA A 180 4.00 20.36 10.66
CA ALA A 180 2.90 19.48 10.33
C ALA A 180 2.72 18.49 11.50
N GLU A 181 1.51 18.45 12.06
CA GLU A 181 1.12 17.44 13.05
C GLU A 181 1.16 16.04 12.40
N LYS A 182 1.97 15.14 12.97
CA LYS A 182 2.01 13.73 12.58
C LYS A 182 0.67 13.07 12.94
N SER A 183 -0.15 12.75 11.93
CA SER A 183 -1.20 11.75 12.10
C SER A 183 -0.59 10.35 11.99
N GLU A 184 -1.03 9.42 12.84
CA GLU A 184 -0.76 8.00 12.66
C GLU A 184 -1.23 7.57 11.26
N LYS A 185 -0.32 7.05 10.43
CA LYS A 185 -0.65 6.53 9.09
C LYS A 185 -0.32 5.05 9.01
N SER A 186 -1.28 4.29 8.54
CA SER A 186 -1.14 2.89 8.13
C SER A 186 -0.64 2.83 6.68
N ARG A 187 0.54 2.22 6.48
CA ARG A 187 1.36 2.06 5.24
C ARG A 187 2.33 3.22 4.95
N PHE A 188 3.64 2.93 4.91
CA PHE A 188 4.71 3.93 4.73
C PHE A 188 5.33 3.91 3.31
N ALA A 189 5.23 2.80 2.58
CA ALA A 189 5.76 2.59 1.21
C ALA A 189 5.02 3.36 0.07
N GLY A 190 3.93 4.07 0.37
CA GLY A 190 3.12 4.80 -0.62
C GLY A 190 1.86 4.07 -1.06
N ASP A 191 1.15 4.60 -2.06
CA ASP A 191 -0.17 4.11 -2.52
C ASP A 191 -0.16 3.49 -3.93
N CYS A 192 1.04 3.23 -4.49
CA CYS A 192 1.24 2.66 -5.82
C CYS A 192 0.53 3.45 -6.96
N MET A 193 0.39 4.77 -6.79
CA MET A 193 -0.13 5.67 -7.83
C MET A 193 1.01 6.50 -8.43
N LEU A 194 1.12 6.51 -9.77
CA LEU A 194 2.09 7.40 -10.44
C LEU A 194 1.68 8.85 -10.22
N ARG A 195 2.62 9.62 -9.68
CA ARG A 195 2.53 11.08 -9.56
C ARG A 195 3.47 11.75 -10.54
N GLU A 196 2.91 12.49 -11.49
CA GLU A 196 3.67 13.30 -12.44
C GLU A 196 3.70 14.76 -11.97
N TYR A 197 4.91 15.31 -11.85
CA TYR A 197 5.14 16.70 -11.44
C TYR A 197 5.81 17.50 -12.56
N ARG A 198 5.30 18.70 -12.86
CA ARG A 198 5.92 19.62 -13.81
C ARG A 198 7.16 20.24 -13.19
N LEU A 199 8.31 19.94 -13.78
CA LEU A 199 9.63 20.37 -13.31
C LEU A 199 10.17 21.51 -14.17
N ALA A 200 10.58 22.60 -13.50
CA ALA A 200 11.33 23.71 -14.06
C ALA A 200 12.81 23.64 -13.62
N VAL A 201 13.71 23.24 -14.52
CA VAL A 201 15.16 23.21 -14.26
C VAL A 201 15.83 24.42 -14.89
N ALA A 202 16.38 25.29 -14.04
CA ALA A 202 17.26 26.36 -14.46
C ALA A 202 18.73 25.91 -14.53
N ALA A 203 19.50 26.55 -15.40
CA ALA A 203 20.94 26.34 -15.50
C ALA A 203 21.67 27.68 -15.59
N THR A 204 22.66 27.90 -14.72
CA THR A 204 23.49 29.12 -14.80
C THR A 204 24.31 29.13 -16.08
N GLY A 205 24.82 30.31 -16.46
CA GLY A 205 25.70 30.47 -17.61
C GLY A 205 26.91 29.54 -17.54
N GLU A 206 27.50 29.36 -16.37
CA GLU A 206 28.68 28.52 -16.16
C GLU A 206 28.38 27.03 -16.30
N TYR A 207 27.21 26.57 -15.84
CA TYR A 207 26.78 25.19 -16.08
C TYR A 207 26.62 24.93 -17.58
N THR A 208 25.96 25.85 -18.28
CA THR A 208 25.76 25.74 -19.73
C THR A 208 27.08 25.80 -20.48
N ASP A 209 28.01 26.67 -20.09
CA ASP A 209 29.36 26.76 -20.65
C ASP A 209 30.13 25.45 -20.49
N PHE A 210 30.07 24.81 -19.31
CA PHE A 210 30.67 23.49 -19.10
C PHE A 210 30.13 22.46 -20.09
N HIS A 211 28.82 22.47 -20.38
CA HIS A 211 28.19 21.55 -21.32
C HIS A 211 28.31 21.96 -22.80
N GLY A 212 28.98 23.07 -23.11
CA GLY A 212 29.30 23.48 -24.48
C GLY A 212 28.72 24.83 -24.91
N GLY A 213 28.19 25.62 -23.97
CA GLY A 213 27.89 27.05 -24.14
C GLY A 213 26.65 27.36 -24.98
N THR A 214 25.80 26.37 -25.24
CA THR A 214 24.54 26.59 -25.98
C THR A 214 23.36 26.05 -25.20
N VAL A 215 22.20 26.71 -25.34
CA VAL A 215 20.92 26.27 -24.75
C VAL A 215 20.62 24.81 -25.08
N ALA A 216 20.88 24.37 -26.32
CA ALA A 216 20.59 23.00 -26.75
C ALA A 216 21.47 21.96 -26.05
N LEU A 217 22.75 22.25 -25.82
CA LEU A 217 23.66 21.34 -25.11
C LEU A 217 23.40 21.34 -23.60
N GLY A 218 23.10 22.51 -23.01
CA GLY A 218 22.67 22.61 -21.60
C GLY A 218 21.37 21.83 -21.36
N GLN A 219 20.37 22.00 -22.23
CA GLN A 219 19.11 21.26 -22.14
C GLN A 219 19.30 19.74 -22.36
N ALA A 220 20.22 19.33 -23.23
CA ALA A 220 20.56 17.91 -23.39
C ALA A 220 21.14 17.32 -22.10
N ALA A 221 22.00 18.05 -21.39
CA ALA A 221 22.55 17.62 -20.10
C ALA A 221 21.47 17.52 -19.01
N ILE A 222 20.52 18.46 -18.99
CA ILE A 222 19.35 18.41 -18.08
C ILE A 222 18.51 17.16 -18.36
N VAL A 223 18.24 16.83 -19.63
CA VAL A 223 17.49 15.61 -20.00
C VAL A 223 18.22 14.36 -19.52
N THR A 224 19.53 14.25 -19.74
CA THR A 224 20.31 13.11 -19.24
C THR A 224 20.24 13.00 -17.71
N ALA A 225 20.42 14.12 -16.99
CA ALA A 225 20.34 14.14 -15.52
C ALA A 225 18.98 13.67 -15.01
N MET A 226 17.90 14.23 -15.54
CA MET A 226 16.54 13.88 -15.12
C MET A 226 16.14 12.45 -15.54
N ASN A 227 16.68 11.93 -16.65
CA ASN A 227 16.53 10.52 -17.00
C ASN A 227 17.14 9.59 -15.95
N ARG A 228 18.24 9.98 -15.31
CA ARG A 228 18.84 9.18 -14.24
C ARG A 228 18.04 9.30 -12.95
N ILE A 229 17.67 10.52 -12.57
CA ILE A 229 16.93 10.80 -11.33
C ILE A 229 15.53 10.17 -11.34
N ASN A 230 14.76 10.34 -12.42
CA ASN A 230 13.44 9.71 -12.55
C ASN A 230 13.53 8.17 -12.46
N GLY A 231 14.69 7.56 -12.76
CA GLY A 231 14.85 6.11 -12.68
C GLY A 231 14.81 5.61 -11.23
N VAL A 232 15.28 6.43 -10.30
CA VAL A 232 15.18 6.16 -8.86
C VAL A 232 13.79 6.53 -8.36
N TYR A 233 13.29 7.73 -8.67
CA TYR A 233 12.01 8.21 -8.11
C TYR A 233 10.79 7.41 -8.58
N GLU A 234 10.80 6.92 -9.82
CA GLU A 234 9.73 6.05 -10.32
C GLU A 234 9.75 4.68 -9.65
N GLN A 235 10.92 4.19 -9.24
CA GLN A 235 11.11 2.87 -8.63
C GLN A 235 10.82 2.87 -7.13
N GLU A 236 11.20 3.96 -6.44
CA GLU A 236 11.17 4.02 -4.97
C GLU A 236 9.87 4.62 -4.44
N VAL A 237 9.31 5.63 -5.11
CA VAL A 237 8.15 6.43 -4.63
C VAL A 237 7.10 6.72 -5.71
N ALA A 238 7.12 5.97 -6.83
CA ALA A 238 6.20 6.12 -7.95
C ALA A 238 6.03 7.59 -8.43
N CYS A 239 7.12 8.35 -8.49
CA CYS A 239 7.11 9.75 -8.91
C CYS A 239 7.91 9.98 -10.18
N ARG A 240 7.35 10.77 -11.10
CA ARG A 240 8.00 11.17 -12.35
C ARG A 240 8.00 12.68 -12.49
N MET A 241 9.18 13.25 -12.72
CA MET A 241 9.33 14.69 -13.00
C MET A 241 9.36 14.94 -14.51
N ILE A 242 8.46 15.80 -14.98
CA ILE A 242 8.26 16.12 -16.40
C ILE A 242 8.77 17.54 -16.67
N LEU A 243 9.77 17.69 -17.53
CA LEU A 243 10.29 19.00 -17.92
C LEU A 243 9.22 19.82 -18.67
N ILE A 244 8.97 21.03 -18.18
CA ILE A 244 7.95 21.93 -18.74
C ILE A 244 8.23 22.36 -20.18
N ALA A 245 7.17 22.72 -20.91
CA ALA A 245 7.18 23.00 -22.34
C ALA A 245 8.16 24.10 -22.79
N ASN A 246 8.52 25.01 -21.89
CA ASN A 246 9.39 26.17 -22.12
C ASN A 246 10.63 26.18 -21.20
N ASN A 247 11.07 25.01 -20.72
CA ASN A 247 12.23 24.89 -19.82
C ASN A 247 13.51 25.52 -20.40
N ASP A 248 13.67 25.50 -21.72
CA ASP A 248 14.83 26.05 -22.41
C ASP A 248 15.01 27.57 -22.20
N LEU A 249 13.97 28.28 -21.75
CA LEU A 249 14.06 29.69 -21.36
C LEU A 249 14.84 29.91 -20.06
N LEU A 250 15.01 28.87 -19.25
CA LEU A 250 15.75 28.89 -17.98
C LEU A 250 17.22 28.44 -18.14
N VAL A 251 17.66 28.15 -19.37
CA VAL A 251 19.04 27.76 -19.66
C VAL A 251 19.83 28.99 -20.12
N TYR A 252 20.60 29.58 -19.23
CA TYR A 252 21.38 30.78 -19.51
C TYR A 252 22.75 30.42 -20.10
N THR A 253 23.29 31.25 -21.00
CA THR A 253 24.55 30.99 -21.72
C THR A 253 25.67 31.97 -21.38
N ASP A 254 25.45 32.89 -20.44
CA ASP A 254 26.42 33.90 -20.05
C ASP A 254 26.30 34.20 -18.56
N GLY A 255 27.27 33.73 -17.76
CA GLY A 255 27.28 33.92 -16.31
C GLY A 255 27.40 35.37 -15.86
N ALA A 256 27.75 36.30 -16.76
CA ALA A 256 27.77 37.73 -16.42
C ALA A 256 26.39 38.40 -16.54
N THR A 257 25.44 37.78 -17.26
CA THR A 257 24.13 38.36 -17.55
C THR A 257 22.95 37.49 -17.12
N ASP A 258 23.22 36.30 -16.61
CA ASP A 258 22.19 35.47 -15.99
C ASP A 258 21.65 36.11 -14.69
N PRO A 259 20.47 35.68 -14.21
CA PRO A 259 19.80 36.30 -13.06
C PRO A 259 20.36 35.82 -11.71
N TYR A 260 21.49 35.12 -11.68
CA TYR A 260 21.96 34.37 -10.52
C TYR A 260 23.30 34.86 -9.98
N GLN A 261 23.44 34.81 -8.66
CA GLN A 261 24.72 35.04 -7.99
C GLN A 261 25.38 33.69 -7.68
N ASN A 262 26.07 33.15 -8.69
CA ASN A 262 26.69 31.81 -8.72
C ASN A 262 27.85 31.55 -7.69
N LEU A 263 27.87 32.28 -6.56
CA LEU A 263 28.86 32.16 -5.50
C LEU A 263 28.24 31.92 -4.12
N ASN A 264 26.91 32.00 -3.98
CA ASN A 264 26.22 31.80 -2.70
C ASN A 264 25.01 30.86 -2.84
N PRO A 265 25.16 29.56 -2.55
CA PRO A 265 24.10 28.55 -2.68
C PRO A 265 22.80 28.92 -1.94
N SER A 266 22.88 29.48 -0.73
CA SER A 266 21.68 29.88 0.02
C SER A 266 20.94 31.06 -0.60
N ALA A 267 21.65 31.96 -1.30
CA ALA A 267 21.00 33.03 -2.05
C ALA A 267 20.29 32.49 -3.30
N LEU A 268 20.87 31.48 -3.96
CA LEU A 268 20.32 30.85 -5.15
C LEU A 268 18.92 30.24 -4.94
N LEU A 269 18.57 29.81 -3.71
CA LEU A 269 17.22 29.31 -3.40
C LEU A 269 16.13 30.34 -3.75
N GLY A 270 16.26 31.55 -3.19
CA GLY A 270 15.29 32.64 -3.39
C GLY A 270 15.39 33.30 -4.77
N GLU A 271 16.61 33.37 -5.33
CA GLU A 271 16.85 33.85 -6.69
C GLU A 271 16.20 32.93 -7.72
N ASN A 272 16.33 31.60 -7.57
CA ASN A 272 15.69 30.63 -8.46
C ASN A 272 14.16 30.69 -8.35
N GLN A 273 13.62 30.76 -7.13
CA GLN A 273 12.18 30.98 -6.94
C GLN A 273 11.69 32.23 -7.70
N THR A 274 12.38 33.35 -7.51
CA THR A 274 12.01 34.63 -8.16
C THR A 274 12.14 34.54 -9.68
N ASN A 275 13.22 33.95 -10.19
CA ASN A 275 13.48 33.89 -11.61
C ASN A 275 12.50 32.95 -12.34
N VAL A 276 12.27 31.74 -11.82
CA VAL A 276 11.32 30.79 -12.40
C VAL A 276 9.91 31.38 -12.39
N ASP A 277 9.50 32.04 -11.31
CA ASP A 277 8.20 32.73 -11.26
C ASP A 277 8.07 33.84 -12.32
N ASN A 278 9.14 34.61 -12.58
CA ASN A 278 9.12 35.68 -13.56
C ASN A 278 9.12 35.18 -15.01
N VAL A 279 9.86 34.10 -15.31
CA VAL A 279 10.06 33.59 -16.67
C VAL A 279 8.95 32.61 -17.07
N ILE A 280 8.60 31.71 -16.16
CA ILE A 280 7.66 30.60 -16.41
C ILE A 280 6.26 30.93 -15.87
N GLY A 281 6.19 31.60 -14.71
CA GLY A 281 4.94 31.85 -13.98
C GLY A 281 4.67 30.76 -12.95
N ASN A 282 4.37 31.18 -11.72
CA ASN A 282 4.21 30.29 -10.57
C ASN A 282 3.21 29.13 -10.79
N GLY A 283 2.11 29.34 -11.51
CA GLY A 283 1.11 28.29 -11.76
C GLY A 283 1.51 27.23 -12.80
N ASN A 284 2.65 27.40 -13.48
CA ASN A 284 3.05 26.59 -14.63
C ASN A 284 4.08 25.50 -14.31
N TYR A 285 4.44 25.33 -13.04
CA TYR A 285 5.35 24.29 -12.57
C TYR A 285 5.02 23.89 -11.13
N ASP A 286 5.46 22.70 -10.73
CA ASP A 286 5.14 22.05 -9.46
C ASP A 286 6.38 21.94 -8.55
N ILE A 287 7.55 21.82 -9.17
CA ILE A 287 8.87 21.84 -8.56
C ILE A 287 9.83 22.58 -9.48
N GLY A 288 10.77 23.32 -8.90
CA GLY A 288 11.86 23.97 -9.62
C GLY A 288 13.19 23.73 -8.93
N HIS A 289 14.25 23.66 -9.74
CA HIS A 289 15.59 23.37 -9.29
C HIS A 289 16.62 24.09 -10.18
N ILE A 290 17.77 24.49 -9.65
CA ILE A 290 18.85 25.10 -10.44
C ILE A 290 20.12 24.27 -10.41
N PHE A 291 20.70 24.06 -11.60
CA PHE A 291 22.02 23.50 -11.77
C PHE A 291 23.07 24.60 -11.97
N CYS A 292 24.14 24.53 -11.19
CA CYS A 292 25.24 25.48 -11.23
C CYS A 292 26.61 24.78 -11.11
N THR A 293 27.68 25.57 -10.97
CA THR A 293 29.06 25.07 -10.85
C THR A 293 29.70 25.35 -9.49
N THR A 294 28.96 25.94 -8.54
CA THR A 294 29.39 26.10 -7.15
C THR A 294 29.43 24.72 -6.47
N ASP A 295 30.48 24.39 -5.72
CA ASP A 295 30.66 23.07 -5.08
C ASP A 295 29.80 22.89 -3.81
N SER A 296 28.47 22.88 -3.96
CA SER A 296 27.50 22.77 -2.86
C SER A 296 26.08 22.44 -3.36
N GLY A 297 25.23 21.95 -2.46
CA GLY A 297 23.80 21.79 -2.65
C GLY A 297 23.01 22.34 -1.47
N VAL A 298 21.82 22.83 -1.75
CA VAL A 298 20.85 23.23 -0.74
C VAL A 298 19.44 23.20 -1.32
N ALA A 299 18.49 22.71 -0.53
CA ALA A 299 17.07 22.76 -0.84
C ALA A 299 16.22 23.19 0.36
N TYR A 300 15.07 23.78 0.05
CA TYR A 300 13.98 23.88 1.02
C TYR A 300 13.33 22.51 1.21
N LEU A 301 13.29 22.05 2.46
CA LEU A 301 12.60 20.84 2.87
C LEU A 301 11.10 20.96 2.59
N GLU A 302 10.47 19.90 2.08
CA GLU A 302 9.02 19.82 1.81
C GLU A 302 8.50 20.97 0.94
N SER A 303 9.30 21.40 -0.03
CA SER A 303 8.96 22.54 -0.90
C SER A 303 8.11 22.16 -2.11
N LEU A 304 8.00 20.88 -2.44
CA LEU A 304 7.15 20.39 -3.53
C LEU A 304 5.73 20.97 -3.44
N CYS A 305 5.18 21.42 -4.57
CA CYS A 305 3.86 22.08 -4.65
C CYS A 305 3.69 23.39 -3.86
N ASN A 306 4.67 23.86 -3.07
CA ASN A 306 4.55 25.09 -2.29
C ASN A 306 4.82 26.33 -3.15
N ASN A 307 3.78 27.11 -3.46
CA ASN A 307 3.90 28.29 -4.33
C ASN A 307 4.90 29.36 -3.89
N THR A 308 5.41 29.33 -2.66
CA THR A 308 6.40 30.30 -2.16
C THR A 308 7.84 29.77 -2.11
N SER A 309 8.04 28.47 -2.29
CA SER A 309 9.33 27.80 -2.10
C SER A 309 9.62 26.65 -3.06
N LYS A 310 8.68 26.23 -3.90
CA LYS A 310 8.80 25.05 -4.78
C LYS A 310 9.92 25.09 -5.80
N ALA A 311 10.48 26.26 -6.10
CA ALA A 311 11.68 26.42 -6.92
C ALA A 311 12.98 26.59 -6.12
N GLY A 312 12.94 26.47 -4.79
CA GLY A 312 14.11 26.60 -3.92
C GLY A 312 14.88 25.28 -3.76
N GLY A 313 15.44 24.77 -4.85
CA GLY A 313 16.41 23.67 -4.85
C GLY A 313 17.62 24.04 -5.70
N VAL A 314 18.83 23.80 -5.20
CA VAL A 314 20.10 24.18 -5.81
C VAL A 314 21.04 23.00 -5.74
N THR A 315 21.67 22.64 -6.86
CA THR A 315 22.81 21.72 -6.86
C THR A 315 23.89 22.23 -7.79
N GLY A 316 25.11 22.26 -7.30
CA GLY A 316 26.28 22.56 -8.11
C GLY A 316 27.48 21.67 -7.81
N GLN A 317 28.31 21.53 -8.83
CA GLN A 317 29.62 20.92 -8.74
C GLN A 317 30.52 21.51 -9.84
N PRO A 318 31.84 21.65 -9.64
CA PRO A 318 32.74 22.17 -10.68
C PRO A 318 32.72 21.37 -11.98
N ASN A 319 32.45 20.07 -11.91
CA ASN A 319 32.31 19.17 -13.06
C ASN A 319 30.92 18.50 -13.00
N PRO A 320 29.83 19.19 -13.40
CA PRO A 320 28.47 18.72 -13.16
C PRO A 320 28.05 17.68 -14.22
N ILE A 321 28.59 16.47 -14.10
CA ILE A 321 28.38 15.34 -15.02
C ILE A 321 28.41 14.01 -14.25
N ASN A 322 27.73 13.00 -14.79
CA ASN A 322 27.63 11.64 -14.24
C ASN A 322 26.93 11.55 -12.88
N ASP A 323 26.76 10.33 -12.39
CA ASP A 323 26.08 10.03 -11.13
C ASP A 323 26.65 10.69 -9.87
N PRO A 324 27.97 10.95 -9.73
CA PRO A 324 28.47 11.76 -8.62
C PRO A 324 27.86 13.17 -8.56
N PHE A 325 27.34 13.69 -9.67
CA PHE A 325 26.54 14.91 -9.68
C PHE A 325 25.04 14.59 -9.58
N TRP A 326 24.54 13.70 -10.44
CA TRP A 326 23.09 13.46 -10.60
C TRP A 326 22.44 12.69 -9.44
N ILE A 327 23.10 11.64 -8.95
CA ILE A 327 22.56 10.76 -7.89
C ILE A 327 23.01 11.26 -6.52
N ASP A 328 24.32 11.48 -6.34
CA ASP A 328 24.84 11.83 -5.01
C ASP A 328 24.32 13.19 -4.54
N TYR A 329 24.12 14.15 -5.45
CA TYR A 329 23.77 15.52 -5.08
C TYR A 329 22.41 15.97 -5.62
N VAL A 330 22.11 15.86 -6.92
CA VAL A 330 20.82 16.36 -7.43
C VAL A 330 19.65 15.55 -6.86
N ALA A 331 19.73 14.21 -6.87
CA ALA A 331 18.69 13.37 -6.30
C ALA A 331 18.57 13.56 -4.77
N HIS A 332 19.67 13.87 -4.08
CA HIS A 332 19.70 14.21 -2.65
C HIS A 332 18.94 15.51 -2.36
N GLU A 333 19.28 16.59 -3.07
CA GLU A 333 18.64 17.90 -2.87
C GLU A 333 17.17 17.88 -3.30
N MET A 334 16.84 17.15 -4.37
CA MET A 334 15.44 16.88 -4.72
C MET A 334 14.75 16.02 -3.65
N GLY A 335 15.47 15.12 -2.96
CA GLY A 335 14.93 14.31 -1.86
C GLY A 335 14.43 15.19 -0.72
N HIS A 336 15.17 16.25 -0.38
CA HIS A 336 14.71 17.29 0.53
C HIS A 336 13.46 18.02 0.02
N GLN A 337 13.40 18.40 -1.26
CA GLN A 337 12.19 19.03 -1.81
C GLN A 337 10.97 18.11 -1.70
N PHE A 338 11.16 16.80 -1.78
CA PHE A 338 10.16 15.75 -1.60
C PHE A 338 9.91 15.36 -0.13
N GLY A 339 10.67 15.89 0.83
CA GLY A 339 10.41 15.76 2.26
C GLY A 339 11.37 14.86 3.05
N ALA A 340 12.35 14.21 2.41
CA ALA A 340 13.28 13.34 3.12
C ALA A 340 14.33 14.13 3.93
N ASN A 341 14.64 13.62 5.12
CA ASN A 341 15.74 14.07 5.98
C ASN A 341 16.99 13.18 5.80
N HIS A 342 18.10 13.68 6.32
CA HIS A 342 19.38 12.97 6.34
C HIS A 342 19.33 11.64 7.11
N THR A 343 20.04 10.61 6.62
CA THR A 343 20.04 9.26 7.21
C THR A 343 21.30 8.92 8.02
N GLN A 344 22.38 9.70 7.91
CA GLN A 344 23.66 9.39 8.53
C GLN A 344 23.67 9.54 10.05
N ASN A 345 24.23 8.55 10.75
CA ASN A 345 24.43 8.54 12.19
C ASN A 345 25.90 8.86 12.55
N ASN A 346 26.37 10.05 12.18
CA ASN A 346 27.63 10.61 12.66
C ASN A 346 27.40 12.03 13.21
N SER A 347 28.45 12.80 13.50
CA SER A 347 28.30 14.17 14.02
C SER A 347 28.08 15.25 12.95
N CYS A 348 28.02 14.87 11.68
CA CYS A 348 27.94 15.78 10.54
C CYS A 348 26.49 15.91 10.02
N ASN A 349 25.86 17.05 10.30
CA ASN A 349 24.48 17.39 9.89
C ASN A 349 23.42 16.31 10.18
N ARG A 350 23.61 15.54 11.25
CA ARG A 350 22.72 14.45 11.66
C ARG A 350 21.32 14.96 12.01
N ASN A 351 20.29 14.35 11.41
CA ASN A 351 18.91 14.50 11.83
C ASN A 351 18.58 13.51 12.96
N GLY A 352 17.92 13.96 14.03
CA GLY A 352 17.64 13.13 15.19
C GLY A 352 16.72 11.94 14.93
N GLY A 353 15.67 12.14 14.14
CA GLY A 353 14.61 11.16 13.93
C GLY A 353 14.91 10.12 12.86
N THR A 354 15.77 10.46 11.89
CA THR A 354 16.00 9.66 10.69
C THR A 354 17.44 9.15 10.55
N ALA A 355 18.31 9.39 11.53
CA ALA A 355 19.71 8.94 11.48
C ALA A 355 19.86 7.43 11.74
N VAL A 356 19.44 6.62 10.77
CA VAL A 356 19.34 5.15 10.86
C VAL A 356 20.46 4.41 10.12
N GLU A 357 21.38 5.11 9.47
CA GLU A 357 22.52 4.50 8.78
C GLU A 357 23.85 4.77 9.50
N PRO A 358 24.77 3.80 9.58
CA PRO A 358 26.03 3.99 10.29
C PRO A 358 26.95 4.98 9.58
N GLY A 359 27.81 5.67 10.34
CA GLY A 359 28.85 6.54 9.79
C GLY A 359 28.28 7.65 8.92
N SER A 360 28.80 7.79 7.69
CA SER A 360 28.30 8.74 6.69
C SER A 360 27.15 8.22 5.84
N ALA A 361 26.57 7.06 6.16
CA ALA A 361 25.54 6.38 5.39
C ALA A 361 25.98 5.91 3.98
N SER A 362 25.11 5.13 3.34
CA SER A 362 25.30 4.51 2.03
C SER A 362 24.24 4.95 1.00
N THR A 363 23.02 5.31 1.43
CA THR A 363 21.92 5.68 0.52
C THR A 363 21.94 7.16 0.10
N ILE A 364 21.04 7.55 -0.81
CA ILE A 364 20.99 8.90 -1.42
C ILE A 364 20.91 10.00 -0.37
N MET A 365 20.09 9.86 0.68
CA MET A 365 19.94 10.87 1.73
C MET A 365 21.07 10.84 2.78
N GLY A 366 22.06 9.98 2.56
CA GLY A 366 23.31 9.92 3.30
C GLY A 366 24.35 10.91 2.80
N TYR A 367 25.48 10.96 3.52
CA TYR A 367 26.64 11.81 3.24
C TYR A 367 27.85 10.99 2.77
N ALA A 368 27.61 9.94 1.98
CA ALA A 368 28.65 9.09 1.41
C ALA A 368 29.70 9.95 0.68
N GLY A 369 30.98 9.76 1.01
CA GLY A 369 32.09 10.52 0.46
C GLY A 369 32.30 11.92 1.05
N ILE A 370 31.34 12.44 1.83
CA ILE A 370 31.37 13.82 2.34
C ILE A 370 31.90 13.87 3.78
N CYS A 371 31.40 13.00 4.66
CA CYS A 371 31.68 13.09 6.09
C CYS A 371 32.37 11.86 6.69
N SER A 372 33.15 12.08 7.76
CA SER A 372 33.81 11.02 8.51
C SER A 372 32.99 10.60 9.74
N PRO A 373 33.05 9.31 10.16
CA PRO A 373 33.74 8.22 9.49
C PRO A 373 32.98 7.78 8.23
N ASN A 374 33.72 7.68 7.11
CA ASN A 374 33.11 7.51 5.80
C ASN A 374 32.85 6.03 5.45
N VAL A 375 31.60 5.67 5.12
CA VAL A 375 31.22 4.30 4.77
C VAL A 375 31.69 3.93 3.36
N GLN A 376 31.45 4.82 2.39
CA GLN A 376 31.79 4.67 0.98
C GLN A 376 31.95 6.03 0.30
N ASN A 377 32.48 6.08 -0.92
CA ASN A 377 32.79 7.36 -1.58
C ASN A 377 31.63 8.01 -2.34
N ASN A 378 30.58 7.26 -2.67
CA ASN A 378 29.45 7.69 -3.50
C ASN A 378 28.19 6.99 -3.02
N SER A 379 27.03 7.61 -3.13
CA SER A 379 25.77 7.03 -2.66
C SER A 379 25.31 5.91 -3.60
N ASP A 380 24.67 4.90 -3.04
CA ASP A 380 23.94 3.90 -3.82
C ASP A 380 22.59 4.49 -4.28
N PRO A 381 22.11 4.21 -5.51
CA PRO A 381 21.01 4.94 -6.15
C PRO A 381 19.63 4.43 -5.73
N TYR A 382 19.41 4.33 -4.43
CA TYR A 382 18.11 4.03 -3.84
C TYR A 382 17.95 4.83 -2.54
N PHE A 383 16.71 4.89 -2.07
CA PHE A 383 16.38 5.56 -0.83
C PHE A 383 16.29 4.52 0.30
N HIS A 384 16.80 4.89 1.48
CA HIS A 384 16.56 4.09 2.67
C HIS A 384 15.05 4.08 2.99
N ALA A 385 14.56 3.00 3.58
CA ALA A 385 13.20 2.84 4.12
C ALA A 385 12.62 4.11 4.76
N ILE A 386 13.35 4.78 5.67
CA ILE A 386 12.88 6.00 6.34
C ILE A 386 12.69 7.19 5.38
N SER A 387 13.50 7.28 4.32
CA SER A 387 13.37 8.32 3.31
C SER A 387 12.14 8.05 2.42
N ILE A 388 11.90 6.80 2.05
CA ILE A 388 10.70 6.38 1.32
C ILE A 388 9.45 6.72 2.15
N GLU A 389 9.47 6.44 3.45
CA GLU A 389 8.39 6.79 4.38
C GLU A 389 8.11 8.30 4.41
N GLU A 390 9.13 9.13 4.62
CA GLU A 390 8.96 10.60 4.68
C GLU A 390 8.48 11.17 3.34
N MET A 391 9.07 10.74 2.23
CA MET A 391 8.70 11.19 0.89
C MET A 391 7.26 10.76 0.55
N SER A 392 6.89 9.51 0.82
CA SER A 392 5.55 8.99 0.59
C SER A 392 4.49 9.73 1.42
N ALA A 393 4.81 10.04 2.69
CA ALA A 393 3.94 10.82 3.54
C ALA A 393 3.72 12.24 3.00
N HIS A 394 4.78 12.88 2.48
CA HIS A 394 4.71 14.22 1.90
C HIS A 394 3.94 14.23 0.57
N ILE A 395 4.31 13.39 -0.41
CA ILE A 395 3.66 13.39 -1.74
C ILE A 395 2.17 13.03 -1.68
N THR A 396 1.75 12.21 -0.72
CA THR A 396 0.33 11.86 -0.50
C THR A 396 -0.45 12.99 0.17
N SER A 397 0.23 13.96 0.79
CA SER A 397 -0.39 15.14 1.41
C SER A 397 -0.55 16.33 0.44
N THR A 398 0.14 16.31 -0.70
CA THR A 398 0.11 17.38 -1.71
C THR A 398 -0.90 17.08 -2.83
N ASN A 399 -1.30 18.12 -3.60
CA ASN A 399 -2.36 18.01 -4.62
C ASN A 399 -1.99 18.61 -5.99
N CYS A 400 -0.73 18.96 -6.24
CA CYS A 400 -0.33 19.56 -7.52
C CYS A 400 0.06 18.53 -8.60
N ALA A 401 0.28 17.27 -8.21
CA ALA A 401 0.61 16.20 -9.14
C ALA A 401 -0.57 15.84 -10.06
N VAL A 402 -0.25 15.40 -11.27
CA VAL A 402 -1.18 14.59 -12.05
C VAL A 402 -1.06 13.15 -11.55
N VAL A 403 -2.12 12.64 -10.93
CA VAL A 403 -2.16 11.29 -10.35
C VAL A 403 -2.86 10.35 -11.33
N SER A 404 -2.22 9.21 -11.62
CA SER A 404 -2.79 8.18 -12.50
C SER A 404 -2.40 6.78 -12.07
N SER A 405 -3.28 5.81 -12.36
CA SER A 405 -2.93 4.40 -12.23
C SER A 405 -2.24 3.94 -13.52
N PHE A 406 -1.12 3.24 -13.38
CA PHE A 406 -0.37 2.64 -14.49
C PHE A 406 -0.67 1.16 -14.70
N GLY A 407 -1.63 0.62 -13.94
CA GLY A 407 -2.06 -0.78 -14.03
C GLY A 407 -1.08 -1.80 -13.45
N ASN A 408 0.01 -1.36 -12.83
CA ASN A 408 0.87 -2.17 -11.97
C ASN A 408 0.19 -2.36 -10.60
N SER A 409 0.27 -3.56 -10.04
CA SER A 409 -0.20 -3.89 -8.70
C SER A 409 1.00 -3.90 -7.76
N ALA A 410 0.88 -3.27 -6.59
CA ALA A 410 1.98 -3.31 -5.62
C ALA A 410 2.31 -4.76 -5.21
N PRO A 411 3.58 -5.06 -4.92
CA PRO A 411 3.94 -6.32 -4.29
C PRO A 411 3.27 -6.41 -2.91
N VAL A 412 3.10 -7.62 -2.41
CA VAL A 412 2.57 -7.88 -1.06
C VAL A 412 3.61 -8.66 -0.29
N VAL A 413 4.19 -8.04 0.74
CA VAL A 413 5.16 -8.68 1.62
C VAL A 413 4.41 -9.40 2.74
N SER A 414 4.77 -10.66 2.97
CA SER A 414 4.29 -11.44 4.10
C SER A 414 4.78 -10.83 5.42
N LEU A 415 3.95 -10.88 6.46
CA LEU A 415 4.36 -10.46 7.80
C LEU A 415 5.58 -11.26 8.27
N VAL A 416 6.53 -10.56 8.87
CA VAL A 416 7.76 -11.13 9.42
C VAL A 416 7.67 -11.23 10.94
N ASN A 417 8.34 -12.23 11.51
CA ASN A 417 8.31 -12.48 12.95
C ASN A 417 9.35 -11.67 13.70
N ASN A 418 9.07 -11.35 14.97
CA ASN A 418 10.08 -10.83 15.90
C ASN A 418 10.88 -11.98 16.52
N TYR A 419 12.18 -11.79 16.71
CA TYR A 419 13.07 -12.83 17.25
C TYR A 419 13.85 -12.35 18.47
N THR A 420 14.09 -13.27 19.40
CA THR A 420 15.15 -13.13 20.43
C THR A 420 16.32 -14.01 20.04
N VAL A 421 17.52 -13.43 19.93
CA VAL A 421 18.71 -14.09 19.39
C VAL A 421 19.89 -14.02 20.38
N PRO A 422 20.82 -14.98 20.37
CA PRO A 422 22.04 -14.91 21.19
C PRO A 422 22.98 -13.81 20.71
N LYS A 423 23.77 -13.24 21.63
CA LYS A 423 24.82 -12.27 21.27
C LYS A 423 25.93 -12.92 20.44
N SER A 424 26.65 -12.10 19.67
CA SER A 424 27.85 -12.49 18.91
C SER A 424 27.64 -13.74 18.01
N THR A 425 26.45 -13.90 17.44
CA THR A 425 26.06 -15.06 16.60
C THR A 425 25.57 -14.56 15.23
N PHE A 426 25.87 -15.28 14.15
CA PHE A 426 25.42 -14.91 12.80
C PHE A 426 23.90 -15.00 12.67
N LEU A 427 23.31 -14.11 11.87
CA LEU A 427 21.87 -14.06 11.64
C LEU A 427 21.58 -14.12 10.13
N VAL A 428 20.45 -14.72 9.76
CA VAL A 428 19.89 -14.66 8.40
C VAL A 428 18.47 -14.13 8.47
N LEU A 429 18.24 -12.97 7.86
CA LEU A 429 16.90 -12.40 7.70
C LEU A 429 16.29 -12.94 6.41
N GLU A 430 15.01 -13.24 6.41
CA GLU A 430 14.29 -13.79 5.26
C GLU A 430 12.90 -13.17 5.20
N ALA A 431 12.48 -12.75 4.00
CA ALA A 431 11.14 -12.28 3.72
C ALA A 431 10.55 -13.06 2.54
N GLU A 432 9.24 -13.09 2.46
CA GLU A 432 8.53 -13.59 1.29
C GLU A 432 7.59 -12.50 0.79
N ALA A 433 7.50 -12.36 -0.53
CA ALA A 433 6.57 -11.46 -1.15
C ALA A 433 5.98 -12.09 -2.41
N ILE A 434 4.75 -11.71 -2.72
CA ILE A 434 4.07 -12.09 -3.95
C ILE A 434 3.76 -10.84 -4.76
N ASP A 435 3.77 -10.98 -6.07
CA ASP A 435 3.38 -9.94 -7.01
C ASP A 435 2.25 -10.46 -7.89
N ALA A 436 1.16 -9.69 -8.00
CA ALA A 436 -0.03 -10.12 -8.73
C ALA A 436 0.17 -10.09 -10.25
N ASP A 437 1.07 -9.24 -10.74
CA ASP A 437 1.43 -9.09 -12.15
C ASP A 437 2.56 -10.07 -12.58
N GLY A 438 3.20 -10.72 -11.60
CA GLY A 438 4.32 -11.63 -11.80
C GLY A 438 5.62 -10.89 -12.11
N ASP A 439 5.71 -9.63 -11.70
CA ASP A 439 6.91 -8.81 -11.81
C ASP A 439 8.02 -9.33 -10.89
N ASN A 440 9.24 -8.98 -11.27
CA ASN A 440 10.41 -9.38 -10.49
C ASN A 440 10.53 -8.55 -9.23
N LEU A 441 10.88 -9.20 -8.14
CA LEU A 441 11.01 -8.56 -6.84
C LEU A 441 12.47 -8.47 -6.41
N THR A 442 12.79 -7.37 -5.74
CA THR A 442 14.05 -7.21 -5.00
C THR A 442 13.76 -6.83 -3.55
N TYR A 443 14.61 -7.32 -2.64
CA TYR A 443 14.47 -7.21 -1.20
C TYR A 443 15.61 -6.36 -0.64
N CYS A 444 15.30 -5.44 0.25
CA CYS A 444 16.28 -4.64 0.98
C CYS A 444 15.91 -4.62 2.46
N TRP A 445 16.74 -5.27 3.27
CA TRP A 445 16.64 -5.27 4.73
C TRP A 445 17.45 -4.12 5.29
N GLU A 446 16.90 -3.28 6.16
CA GLU A 446 17.56 -2.09 6.68
C GLU A 446 17.27 -1.91 8.17
N GLN A 447 18.23 -1.38 8.94
CA GLN A 447 17.99 -1.01 10.33
C GLN A 447 17.26 0.32 10.44
N MET A 448 16.40 0.44 11.45
CA MET A 448 15.62 1.65 11.74
C MET A 448 16.01 2.30 13.08
N ASP A 449 17.07 1.78 13.73
CA ASP A 449 17.59 2.29 14.99
C ASP A 449 18.24 3.67 14.81
N ASN A 450 17.65 4.73 15.38
CA ASN A 450 18.14 6.08 15.20
C ASN A 450 19.04 6.58 16.35
N GLU A 451 19.30 5.82 17.41
CA GLU A 451 20.05 6.35 18.56
C GLU A 451 21.49 6.70 18.20
N VAL A 452 22.06 7.66 18.94
CA VAL A 452 23.49 7.99 18.79
C VAL A 452 24.34 6.85 19.34
N ALA A 453 25.22 6.31 18.52
CA ALA A 453 26.16 5.25 18.89
C ALA A 453 27.59 5.54 18.42
N THR A 454 28.56 4.75 18.87
CA THR A 454 29.95 4.86 18.40
C THR A 454 30.01 4.47 16.92
N MET A 455 30.62 5.30 16.08
CA MET A 455 30.86 5.03 14.65
C MET A 455 32.36 5.10 14.30
N PRO A 456 32.90 4.18 13.47
CA PRO A 456 32.26 2.96 12.95
C PRO A 456 31.69 2.07 14.07
N PRO A 457 30.63 1.30 13.80
CA PRO A 457 29.92 0.56 14.84
C PRO A 457 30.87 -0.40 15.57
N VAL A 458 30.63 -0.58 16.87
CA VAL A 458 31.38 -1.51 17.71
C VAL A 458 30.42 -2.50 18.37
N SER A 459 30.87 -3.72 18.61
CA SER A 459 30.02 -4.81 19.12
C SER A 459 29.45 -4.53 20.53
N GLY A 460 29.99 -3.57 21.27
CA GLY A 460 29.47 -3.15 22.58
C GLY A 460 28.38 -2.06 22.52
N ASN A 461 27.99 -1.60 21.32
CA ASN A 461 26.94 -0.60 21.17
C ASN A 461 25.59 -1.14 21.67
N THR A 462 24.90 -0.36 22.49
CA THR A 462 23.59 -0.72 23.10
C THR A 462 22.39 -0.14 22.36
N GLY A 463 22.61 0.62 21.29
CA GLY A 463 21.62 1.23 20.41
C GLY A 463 22.27 1.75 19.12
N GLY A 464 21.49 2.41 18.26
CA GLY A 464 21.95 2.98 16.99
C GLY A 464 22.37 1.94 15.94
N PRO A 465 22.63 2.36 14.70
CA PRO A 465 22.79 1.43 13.60
C PRO A 465 24.13 0.71 13.62
N ALA A 466 24.09 -0.61 13.52
CA ALA A 466 25.24 -1.52 13.51
C ALA A 466 25.48 -2.16 12.12
N PHE A 467 24.50 -2.09 11.22
CA PHE A 467 24.56 -2.66 9.87
C PHE A 467 24.27 -1.58 8.83
N ARG A 468 25.18 -1.41 7.88
CA ARG A 468 24.97 -0.52 6.73
C ARG A 468 23.86 -1.02 5.82
N SER A 469 23.23 -0.11 5.10
CA SER A 469 22.37 -0.48 3.98
C SER A 469 23.19 -1.00 2.79
N ILE A 470 22.59 -1.91 2.01
CA ILE A 470 23.18 -2.56 0.84
C ILE A 470 22.13 -2.63 -0.28
N ASN A 471 22.59 -2.63 -1.54
CA ASN A 471 21.70 -2.63 -2.70
C ASN A 471 20.61 -3.72 -2.60
N PRO A 472 19.36 -3.42 -2.98
CA PRO A 472 18.32 -4.42 -3.11
C PRO A 472 18.74 -5.53 -4.07
N THR A 473 18.45 -6.79 -3.73
CA THR A 473 18.77 -7.96 -4.57
C THR A 473 17.55 -8.85 -4.73
N SER A 474 17.54 -9.76 -5.71
CA SER A 474 16.47 -10.76 -5.80
C SER A 474 16.57 -11.89 -4.78
N ASP A 475 17.65 -11.96 -4.02
CA ASP A 475 17.76 -12.91 -2.92
C ASP A 475 16.87 -12.42 -1.79
N ASN A 476 15.94 -13.26 -1.36
CA ASN A 476 15.02 -12.94 -0.28
C ASN A 476 15.70 -13.04 1.11
N LYS A 477 16.96 -13.49 1.15
CA LYS A 477 17.78 -13.63 2.35
C LYS A 477 18.86 -12.55 2.48
N ARG A 478 19.05 -12.04 3.70
CA ARG A 478 20.19 -11.21 4.08
C ARG A 478 20.94 -11.85 5.25
N TYR A 479 22.18 -12.26 4.99
CA TYR A 479 23.11 -12.71 6.02
C TYR A 479 23.75 -11.52 6.75
N LEU A 480 23.89 -11.64 8.07
CA LEU A 480 24.45 -10.62 8.96
C LEU A 480 25.60 -11.22 9.79
N PRO A 481 26.86 -10.79 9.55
CA PRO A 481 27.31 -9.99 8.41
C PRO A 481 27.15 -10.71 7.06
N ASN A 482 27.43 -10.05 5.94
CA ASN A 482 27.34 -10.68 4.63
C ASN A 482 28.09 -12.03 4.55
N ILE A 483 27.55 -12.99 3.79
CA ILE A 483 28.03 -14.38 3.76
C ILE A 483 29.51 -14.49 3.36
N SER A 484 30.00 -13.60 2.49
CA SER A 484 31.43 -13.59 2.10
C SER A 484 32.35 -13.25 3.28
N ALA A 485 31.93 -12.37 4.19
CA ALA A 485 32.68 -12.05 5.40
C ALA A 485 32.65 -13.20 6.42
N ILE A 486 31.51 -13.89 6.53
CA ILE A 486 31.34 -15.09 7.35
C ILE A 486 32.32 -16.18 6.88
N ILE A 487 32.30 -16.55 5.59
CA ILE A 487 33.21 -17.56 5.01
C ILE A 487 34.69 -17.20 5.20
N ALA A 488 35.02 -15.91 5.13
CA ALA A 488 36.38 -15.42 5.30
C ALA A 488 36.82 -15.30 6.77
N ASN A 489 35.95 -15.58 7.73
CA ASN A 489 36.15 -15.38 9.17
C ASN A 489 36.60 -13.95 9.50
N THR A 490 35.91 -12.97 8.90
CA THR A 490 36.20 -11.54 9.08
C THR A 490 35.01 -10.80 9.67
N THR A 491 35.28 -9.75 10.47
CA THR A 491 34.25 -8.83 10.95
C THR A 491 34.28 -7.56 10.11
N PRO A 492 33.26 -7.30 9.28
CA PRO A 492 33.20 -6.07 8.49
C PRO A 492 33.09 -4.84 9.39
N THR A 493 33.73 -3.75 8.97
CA THR A 493 33.72 -2.47 9.70
C THR A 493 32.32 -1.88 9.90
N TRP A 494 31.39 -2.18 8.99
CA TRP A 494 30.06 -1.56 8.90
C TRP A 494 28.90 -2.55 9.07
N GLU A 495 29.20 -3.80 9.41
CA GLU A 495 28.22 -4.84 9.72
C GLU A 495 28.74 -5.59 10.94
N VAL A 496 28.33 -5.14 12.14
CA VAL A 496 28.94 -5.59 13.41
C VAL A 496 27.90 -6.25 14.30
N LEU A 497 28.12 -7.54 14.60
CA LEU A 497 27.28 -8.30 15.53
C LEU A 497 27.33 -7.71 16.95
N PRO A 498 26.18 -7.55 17.63
CA PRO A 498 26.15 -7.12 19.02
C PRO A 498 26.67 -8.19 19.98
N SER A 499 27.55 -7.79 20.89
CA SER A 499 28.12 -8.61 21.98
C SER A 499 27.47 -8.35 23.34
N VAL A 500 26.45 -7.49 23.36
CA VAL A 500 25.68 -7.06 24.54
C VAL A 500 24.20 -7.13 24.22
N GLY A 501 23.37 -7.24 25.27
CA GLY A 501 21.92 -7.22 25.09
C GLY A 501 21.45 -5.86 24.58
N ARG A 502 20.63 -5.88 23.52
CA ARG A 502 20.02 -4.70 22.90
C ARG A 502 18.83 -5.11 22.03
N THR A 503 18.00 -4.15 21.69
CA THR A 503 16.97 -4.31 20.66
C THR A 503 17.47 -3.64 19.37
N MET A 504 17.05 -4.17 18.23
CA MET A 504 17.30 -3.60 16.91
C MET A 504 16.01 -3.66 16.10
N ASP A 505 15.58 -2.52 15.61
CA ASP A 505 14.43 -2.41 14.71
C ASP A 505 14.88 -2.53 13.26
N TRP A 506 14.16 -3.34 12.47
CA TRP A 506 14.47 -3.63 11.08
C TRP A 506 13.24 -3.49 10.21
N ARG A 507 13.44 -3.03 8.97
CA ARG A 507 12.44 -3.03 7.92
C ARG A 507 12.94 -3.81 6.72
N VAL A 508 12.07 -4.59 6.09
CA VAL A 508 12.28 -5.05 4.71
C VAL A 508 11.43 -4.21 3.78
N THR A 509 12.06 -3.61 2.76
CA THR A 509 11.37 -2.97 1.64
C THR A 509 11.50 -3.85 0.41
N VAL A 510 10.37 -4.27 -0.14
CA VAL A 510 10.30 -5.04 -1.39
C VAL A 510 9.89 -4.12 -2.52
N ARG A 511 10.62 -4.19 -3.62
CA ARG A 511 10.41 -3.38 -4.83
C ARG A 511 10.03 -4.31 -5.97
N ASP A 512 8.92 -4.04 -6.64
CA ASP A 512 8.65 -4.62 -7.95
C ASP A 512 9.47 -3.91 -9.03
N HIS A 513 9.86 -4.61 -10.09
CA HIS A 513 10.54 -4.01 -11.25
C HIS A 513 9.61 -4.01 -12.45
N ALA A 514 8.39 -3.48 -12.26
CA ALA A 514 7.40 -3.40 -13.32
C ALA A 514 7.94 -2.65 -14.54
N LEU A 515 7.50 -3.06 -15.74
CA LEU A 515 7.96 -2.46 -17.01
C LEU A 515 7.64 -0.96 -17.19
N THR A 516 6.85 -0.39 -16.27
CA THR A 516 6.36 0.98 -16.33
C THR A 516 6.88 1.79 -15.13
N VAL A 517 6.18 1.73 -14.01
CA VAL A 517 6.50 2.44 -12.76
C VAL A 517 6.53 1.41 -11.64
N GLY A 518 7.61 1.42 -10.86
CA GLY A 518 7.77 0.49 -9.77
C GLY A 518 6.87 0.83 -8.59
N CYS A 519 6.42 -0.19 -7.87
CA CYS A 519 5.80 -0.03 -6.56
C CYS A 519 6.61 -0.76 -5.48
N THR A 520 6.40 -0.32 -4.25
CA THR A 520 7.05 -0.87 -3.07
C THR A 520 6.02 -1.30 -2.04
N ASP A 521 6.38 -2.29 -1.25
CA ASP A 521 5.67 -2.69 -0.03
C ASP A 521 6.70 -3.08 1.02
N GLU A 522 6.31 -3.03 2.30
CA GLU A 522 7.27 -3.15 3.39
C GLU A 522 6.66 -3.82 4.62
N THR A 523 7.52 -4.38 5.48
CA THR A 523 7.13 -4.84 6.81
C THR A 523 8.27 -4.70 7.80
N ASP A 524 7.92 -4.48 9.06
CA ASP A 524 8.85 -4.29 10.16
C ASP A 524 9.02 -5.56 11.00
N MET A 525 10.22 -5.74 11.55
CA MET A 525 10.52 -6.73 12.58
C MET A 525 11.43 -6.13 13.66
N THR A 526 11.38 -6.73 14.83
CA THR A 526 12.26 -6.41 15.95
C THR A 526 13.13 -7.62 16.27
N ILE A 527 14.45 -7.40 16.36
CA ILE A 527 15.42 -8.38 16.84
C ILE A 527 15.90 -7.97 18.23
N THR A 528 15.66 -8.83 19.21
CA THR A 528 16.16 -8.64 20.59
C THR A 528 17.37 -9.52 20.80
N VAL A 529 18.54 -8.94 20.97
CA VAL A 529 19.75 -9.66 21.36
C VAL A 529 19.72 -9.92 22.87
N ASP A 530 19.74 -11.18 23.27
CA ASP A 530 19.93 -11.56 24.66
C ASP A 530 21.41 -11.44 25.07
N GLY A 531 21.67 -10.68 26.13
CA GLY A 531 23.02 -10.48 26.64
C GLY A 531 23.58 -11.67 27.41
N THR A 532 22.75 -12.67 27.75
CA THR A 532 23.13 -13.77 28.64
C THR A 532 23.44 -15.09 27.93
N SER A 533 22.79 -15.38 26.80
CA SER A 533 23.08 -16.49 25.89
C SER A 533 24.14 -16.11 24.84
N GLY A 534 24.71 -17.13 24.19
CA GLY A 534 25.67 -16.99 23.11
C GLY A 534 27.13 -16.74 23.55
N PRO A 535 28.08 -16.80 22.59
CA PRO A 535 27.85 -17.08 21.16
C PRO A 535 27.50 -18.55 20.89
N PHE A 536 26.60 -18.79 19.95
CA PHE A 536 26.34 -20.12 19.41
C PHE A 536 27.41 -20.44 18.37
N LEU A 537 28.16 -21.55 18.55
CA LEU A 537 29.36 -21.83 17.75
C LEU A 537 29.47 -23.30 17.33
N VAL A 538 29.70 -23.57 16.05
CA VAL A 538 30.08 -24.89 15.53
C VAL A 538 31.53 -25.18 15.94
N ASP A 539 31.79 -26.39 16.45
CA ASP A 539 33.15 -26.81 16.80
C ASP A 539 33.86 -27.41 15.58
N ASP A 540 34.75 -26.64 14.96
CA ASP A 540 35.58 -27.08 13.85
C ASP A 540 36.39 -28.35 14.12
N THR A 541 36.73 -28.63 15.38
CA THR A 541 37.53 -29.82 15.70
C THR A 541 36.72 -31.11 15.59
N SER A 542 35.39 -31.02 15.50
CA SER A 542 34.49 -32.15 15.28
C SER A 542 34.42 -32.60 13.81
N ILE A 543 34.89 -31.76 12.87
CA ILE A 543 34.89 -32.05 11.43
C ILE A 543 36.33 -32.34 10.98
N PRO A 544 36.64 -33.59 10.54
CA PRO A 544 37.94 -33.89 9.97
C PRO A 544 38.19 -33.10 8.68
N SER A 545 39.44 -32.73 8.41
CA SER A 545 39.82 -32.03 7.17
C SER A 545 39.56 -32.84 5.90
N THR A 546 39.41 -34.15 6.03
CA THR A 546 39.17 -35.09 4.94
C THR A 546 38.26 -36.20 5.45
N VAL A 547 37.16 -36.46 4.74
CA VAL A 547 36.12 -37.44 5.10
C VAL A 547 35.71 -38.23 3.87
N ALA A 548 35.32 -39.48 4.05
CA ALA A 548 34.90 -40.33 2.95
C ALA A 548 33.37 -40.25 2.71
N GLU A 549 32.92 -40.37 1.46
CA GLU A 549 31.50 -40.51 1.15
C GLU A 549 30.86 -41.66 1.95
N GLY A 550 29.70 -41.41 2.55
CA GLY A 550 28.99 -42.39 3.38
C GLY A 550 29.61 -42.66 4.75
N GLU A 551 30.71 -41.97 5.10
CA GLU A 551 31.24 -41.93 6.46
C GLU A 551 30.25 -41.22 7.40
N SER A 552 30.14 -41.68 8.64
CA SER A 552 29.36 -41.00 9.67
C SER A 552 30.27 -40.07 10.46
N ILE A 553 29.93 -38.79 10.50
CA ILE A 553 30.63 -37.77 11.29
C ILE A 553 29.74 -37.41 12.48
N THR A 554 30.35 -37.18 13.64
CA THR A 554 29.68 -36.59 14.80
C THR A 554 30.06 -35.11 14.86
N LEU A 555 29.10 -34.25 14.56
CA LEU A 555 29.20 -32.80 14.66
C LEU A 555 28.93 -32.37 16.11
N THR A 556 29.66 -31.37 16.59
CA THR A 556 29.38 -30.72 17.88
C THR A 556 29.32 -29.20 17.75
N TRP A 557 28.53 -28.56 18.60
CA TRP A 557 28.43 -27.11 18.72
C TRP A 557 28.20 -26.69 20.18
N ASP A 558 28.56 -25.44 20.50
CA ASP A 558 28.24 -24.83 21.79
C ASP A 558 26.80 -24.30 21.75
N VAL A 559 25.90 -24.99 22.47
CA VAL A 559 24.50 -24.57 22.64
C VAL A 559 24.41 -23.19 23.28
N ALA A 560 25.37 -22.82 24.14
CA ALA A 560 25.50 -21.49 24.74
C ALA A 560 24.22 -20.91 25.38
N GLY A 561 23.37 -21.78 25.93
CA GLY A 561 22.10 -21.41 26.58
C GLY A 561 20.99 -20.95 25.62
N THR A 562 21.16 -21.17 24.31
CA THR A 562 20.15 -20.82 23.28
C THR A 562 18.89 -21.67 23.36
N ASP A 563 19.00 -22.88 23.92
CA ASP A 563 17.90 -23.81 24.18
C ASP A 563 16.99 -23.37 25.34
N GLN A 564 17.40 -22.36 26.11
CA GLN A 564 16.66 -21.83 27.24
C GLN A 564 16.02 -20.48 26.92
N ALA A 565 14.95 -20.13 27.65
CA ALA A 565 14.34 -18.80 27.55
C ALA A 565 15.36 -17.70 27.93
N PRO A 566 15.40 -16.56 27.20
CA PRO A 566 14.39 -16.10 26.26
C PRO A 566 14.61 -16.46 24.78
N VAL A 567 15.72 -17.13 24.42
CA VAL A 567 16.00 -17.53 23.02
C VAL A 567 15.16 -18.75 22.62
N SER A 568 15.08 -19.76 23.49
CA SER A 568 14.16 -20.91 23.38
C SER A 568 14.27 -21.76 22.11
N CYS A 569 15.45 -21.82 21.48
CA CYS A 569 15.71 -22.67 20.32
C CYS A 569 15.78 -24.15 20.72
N SER A 570 14.67 -24.88 20.61
CA SER A 570 14.61 -26.28 21.03
C SER A 570 15.27 -27.24 20.03
N ASN A 571 15.26 -26.87 18.75
CA ASN A 571 15.71 -27.73 17.65
C ASN A 571 16.58 -26.96 16.64
N VAL A 572 17.48 -27.70 15.98
CA VAL A 572 18.34 -27.18 14.92
C VAL A 572 18.20 -28.00 13.63
N ASP A 573 18.53 -27.36 12.52
CA ASP A 573 18.72 -27.97 11.21
C ASP A 573 20.21 -27.92 10.84
N VAL A 574 20.69 -28.95 10.15
CA VAL A 574 22.08 -29.05 9.70
C VAL A 574 22.12 -29.13 8.19
N PHE A 575 22.84 -28.20 7.57
CA PHE A 575 22.99 -28.10 6.12
C PHE A 575 24.44 -28.27 5.69
N MET A 576 24.65 -28.69 4.44
CA MET A 576 25.96 -28.81 3.82
C MET A 576 26.05 -27.96 2.54
N SER A 577 27.19 -27.30 2.40
CA SER A 577 27.64 -26.61 1.20
C SER A 577 28.70 -27.44 0.49
N THR A 578 28.76 -27.32 -0.83
CA THR A 578 29.86 -27.86 -1.66
C THR A 578 30.65 -26.76 -2.38
N ASP A 579 30.25 -25.50 -2.24
CA ASP A 579 30.77 -24.33 -2.96
C ASP A 579 31.57 -23.36 -2.06
N GLY A 580 32.12 -23.87 -0.96
CA GLY A 580 32.91 -23.08 -0.01
C GLY A 580 32.07 -22.29 1.00
N GLY A 581 30.80 -22.66 1.17
CA GLY A 581 29.88 -22.00 2.12
C GLY A 581 29.05 -20.87 1.52
N LEU A 582 29.05 -20.69 0.19
CA LEU A 582 28.24 -19.66 -0.47
C LEU A 582 26.76 -20.03 -0.50
N THR A 583 26.44 -21.31 -0.72
CA THR A 583 25.08 -21.85 -0.68
C THR A 583 25.02 -23.14 0.14
N TYR A 584 23.84 -23.41 0.71
CA TYR A 584 23.59 -24.59 1.56
C TYR A 584 22.40 -25.43 1.06
N PRO A 585 22.47 -25.99 -0.16
CA PRO A 585 21.33 -26.69 -0.78
C PRO A 585 21.09 -28.11 -0.21
N ILE A 586 22.07 -28.69 0.48
CA ILE A 586 21.99 -30.07 0.98
C ILE A 586 21.55 -30.05 2.43
N THR A 587 20.39 -30.62 2.73
CA THR A 587 19.92 -30.81 4.11
C THR A 587 20.46 -32.13 4.65
N LEU A 588 21.25 -32.10 5.72
CA LEU A 588 21.82 -33.29 6.37
C LEU A 588 20.88 -33.82 7.45
N LEU A 589 20.38 -32.91 8.30
CA LEU A 589 19.47 -33.18 9.42
C LEU A 589 18.44 -32.06 9.51
N SER A 590 17.23 -32.38 9.96
CA SER A 590 16.18 -31.39 10.20
C SER A 590 15.50 -31.64 11.53
N ASN A 591 15.19 -30.57 12.24
CA ASN A 591 14.45 -30.56 13.50
C ASN A 591 15.02 -31.54 14.55
N VAL A 592 16.34 -31.59 14.67
CA VAL A 592 17.06 -32.38 15.68
C VAL A 592 17.23 -31.57 16.96
N ASP A 593 17.42 -32.22 18.11
CA ASP A 593 17.47 -31.50 19.40
C ASP A 593 18.68 -30.55 19.45
N ASN A 594 18.49 -29.35 20.00
CA ASN A 594 19.58 -28.40 20.24
C ASN A 594 20.38 -28.77 21.51
N ASP A 595 21.04 -29.93 21.49
CA ASP A 595 21.73 -30.51 22.64
C ASP A 595 23.28 -30.45 22.57
N GLY A 596 23.80 -29.91 21.45
CA GLY A 596 25.22 -29.69 21.22
C GLY A 596 25.91 -30.80 20.44
N THR A 597 25.23 -31.88 20.05
CA THR A 597 25.86 -32.93 19.25
C THR A 597 24.88 -33.72 18.39
N GLU A 598 25.20 -33.89 17.12
CA GLU A 598 24.45 -34.78 16.24
C GLU A 598 25.34 -35.53 15.27
N SER A 599 24.88 -36.70 14.82
CA SER A 599 25.62 -37.51 13.84
C SER A 599 24.91 -37.55 12.50
N PHE A 600 25.64 -37.25 11.43
CA PHE A 600 25.14 -37.34 10.07
C PHE A 600 26.05 -38.21 9.20
N VAL A 601 25.50 -38.67 8.07
CA VAL A 601 26.24 -39.43 7.07
C VAL A 601 26.59 -38.49 5.93
N VAL A 602 27.89 -38.45 5.56
CA VAL A 602 28.37 -37.63 4.45
C VAL A 602 27.68 -38.07 3.15
N PRO A 603 26.99 -37.17 2.43
CA PRO A 603 26.33 -37.50 1.17
C PRO A 603 27.36 -37.85 0.08
N ALA A 604 26.88 -38.44 -1.01
CA ALA A 604 27.72 -38.67 -2.18
C ALA A 604 27.97 -37.35 -2.92
N GLY A 605 29.17 -37.16 -3.47
CA GLY A 605 29.59 -35.93 -4.13
C GLY A 605 30.96 -35.48 -3.68
N LEU A 606 31.97 -35.68 -4.53
CA LEU A 606 33.34 -35.24 -4.26
C LEU A 606 33.44 -33.71 -4.30
N THR A 607 34.06 -33.13 -3.29
CA THR A 607 34.36 -31.70 -3.23
C THR A 607 35.57 -31.45 -2.32
N THR A 608 36.31 -30.38 -2.57
CA THR A 608 37.42 -29.92 -1.71
C THR A 608 37.04 -28.71 -0.86
N THR A 609 35.80 -28.23 -0.99
CA THR A 609 35.32 -26.95 -0.43
C THR A 609 34.02 -27.14 0.35
N ALA A 610 33.87 -28.26 1.07
CA ALA A 610 32.64 -28.49 1.83
C ALA A 610 32.59 -27.65 3.10
N ARG A 611 31.38 -27.21 3.47
CA ARG A 611 31.06 -26.54 4.75
C ARG A 611 29.79 -27.12 5.35
N VAL A 612 29.65 -27.03 6.66
CA VAL A 612 28.44 -27.37 7.40
C VAL A 612 27.92 -26.14 8.14
N MET A 613 26.61 -25.95 8.08
CA MET A 613 25.88 -24.93 8.84
C MET A 613 24.97 -25.61 9.86
N VAL A 614 24.95 -25.09 11.08
CA VAL A 614 23.95 -25.43 12.10
C VAL A 614 23.09 -24.19 12.33
N LYS A 615 21.79 -24.30 12.04
CA LYS A 615 20.82 -23.20 12.14
C LYS A 615 19.70 -23.59 13.09
N CYS A 616 19.22 -22.67 13.91
CA CYS A 616 17.99 -22.92 14.67
C CYS A 616 16.78 -23.13 13.76
N SER A 617 15.96 -24.15 14.01
CA SER A 617 14.85 -24.50 13.12
C SER A 617 13.75 -23.43 13.08
N ASP A 618 13.48 -22.75 14.20
CA ASP A 618 12.42 -21.75 14.35
C ASP A 618 12.93 -20.34 14.68
N ASN A 619 14.24 -20.11 14.52
CA ASN A 619 14.89 -18.82 14.78
C ASN A 619 15.88 -18.48 13.65
N ILE A 620 16.36 -17.23 13.64
CA ILE A 620 17.18 -16.67 12.55
C ILE A 620 18.69 -16.79 12.76
N PHE A 621 19.13 -17.31 13.91
CA PHE A 621 20.55 -17.45 14.21
C PHE A 621 21.13 -18.77 13.71
N PHE A 622 22.40 -18.75 13.33
CA PHE A 622 23.14 -19.92 12.87
C PHE A 622 24.64 -19.74 13.11
N ASP A 623 25.39 -20.82 12.90
CA ASP A 623 26.84 -20.75 12.72
C ASP A 623 27.33 -21.76 11.66
N ILE A 624 28.52 -21.53 11.12
CA ILE A 624 29.19 -22.41 10.15
C ILE A 624 30.57 -22.81 10.65
N ASN A 625 31.10 -23.91 10.16
CA ASN A 625 32.47 -24.29 10.48
C ASN A 625 33.50 -23.37 9.76
N ASP A 626 34.60 -23.02 10.43
CA ASP A 626 35.63 -22.06 10.00
C ASP A 626 36.50 -22.50 8.81
N ALA A 627 36.65 -23.81 8.55
CA ALA A 627 37.51 -24.32 7.46
C ALA A 627 36.82 -25.26 6.44
N ASP A 628 37.27 -25.23 5.18
CA ASP A 628 36.82 -26.20 4.18
C ASP A 628 37.28 -27.61 4.57
N PHE A 629 36.44 -28.62 4.32
CA PHE A 629 36.86 -30.03 4.37
C PHE A 629 36.68 -30.72 3.01
N GLU A 630 37.49 -31.75 2.77
CA GLU A 630 37.48 -32.54 1.54
C GLU A 630 36.61 -33.80 1.70
N VAL A 631 35.73 -34.05 0.73
CA VAL A 631 34.97 -35.29 0.58
C VAL A 631 35.65 -36.17 -0.46
N GLU A 632 36.27 -37.24 -0.01
CA GLU A 632 36.94 -38.25 -0.84
C GLU A 632 36.04 -39.45 -1.14
N VAL A 633 36.46 -40.25 -2.12
CA VAL A 633 35.75 -41.46 -2.54
C VAL A 633 35.60 -42.44 -1.37
N GLY A 634 34.35 -42.79 -1.06
CA GLY A 634 34.01 -43.75 -0.02
C GLY A 634 34.22 -45.22 -0.39
N VAL A 635 33.94 -46.11 0.56
CA VAL A 635 33.87 -47.56 0.31
C VAL A 635 32.65 -47.86 -0.57
N ASP A 636 32.85 -48.68 -1.62
CA ASP A 636 31.78 -49.09 -2.55
C ASP A 636 30.46 -49.40 -1.82
N GLY A 637 29.46 -48.56 -2.02
CA GLY A 637 28.14 -48.66 -1.39
C GLY A 637 27.11 -47.72 -2.02
N TYR A 638 26.06 -47.41 -1.26
CA TYR A 638 25.05 -46.45 -1.69
C TYR A 638 24.50 -45.67 -0.50
N THR A 639 24.09 -44.44 -0.76
CA THR A 639 23.17 -43.68 0.11
C THR A 639 21.82 -43.56 -0.56
N ILE A 640 20.80 -43.23 0.23
CA ILE A 640 19.49 -42.85 -0.30
C ILE A 640 19.14 -41.46 0.17
N ASP A 641 18.47 -40.73 -0.69
CA ASP A 641 17.92 -39.42 -0.41
C ASP A 641 16.45 -39.37 -0.84
N VAL A 642 15.63 -38.64 -0.09
CA VAL A 642 14.18 -38.56 -0.28
C VAL A 642 13.84 -37.09 -0.47
N VAL A 643 13.36 -36.74 -1.67
CA VAL A 643 13.18 -35.35 -2.08
C VAL A 643 11.76 -35.13 -2.62
N PRO A 644 10.95 -34.26 -2.00
CA PRO A 644 11.16 -33.66 -0.68
C PRO A 644 11.09 -34.71 0.45
N ALA A 645 11.66 -34.41 1.63
CA ALA A 645 11.63 -35.31 2.81
C ALA A 645 10.30 -35.28 3.58
N ALA A 646 9.41 -34.36 3.23
CA ALA A 646 8.06 -34.26 3.75
C ALA A 646 7.12 -33.82 2.64
N GLY A 647 5.82 -34.05 2.82
CA GLY A 647 4.82 -33.51 1.93
C GLY A 647 3.43 -33.55 2.53
N GLU A 648 2.56 -32.70 1.99
CA GLU A 648 1.18 -32.58 2.41
C GLU A 648 0.24 -32.71 1.22
N THR A 649 -0.92 -33.35 1.42
CA THR A 649 -1.93 -33.52 0.37
C THR A 649 -3.30 -33.78 0.97
N CYS A 650 -4.33 -33.71 0.14
CA CYS A 650 -5.68 -34.08 0.52
C CYS A 650 -5.84 -35.59 0.53
N ASN A 651 -6.68 -36.09 1.44
CA ASN A 651 -6.89 -37.53 1.58
C ASN A 651 -7.55 -38.21 0.36
N ASP A 652 -8.08 -37.44 -0.57
CA ASP A 652 -8.63 -37.87 -1.86
C ASP A 652 -7.67 -37.69 -3.06
N GLU A 653 -6.48 -37.16 -2.83
CA GLU A 653 -5.44 -36.95 -3.83
C GLU A 653 -4.29 -37.99 -3.70
N SER A 654 -3.25 -37.80 -4.52
CA SER A 654 -2.02 -38.57 -4.46
C SER A 654 -0.82 -37.64 -4.35
N ILE A 655 0.17 -38.01 -3.56
CA ILE A 655 1.43 -37.26 -3.46
C ILE A 655 2.57 -38.04 -4.08
N MET A 656 3.54 -37.30 -4.63
CA MET A 656 4.74 -37.84 -5.24
C MET A 656 5.98 -37.27 -4.59
N PHE A 657 6.99 -38.11 -4.41
CA PHE A 657 8.34 -37.70 -4.03
C PHE A 657 9.35 -38.60 -4.72
N ASP A 658 10.57 -38.10 -4.93
CA ASP A 658 11.65 -38.85 -5.55
C ASP A 658 12.55 -39.49 -4.49
N VAL A 659 12.95 -40.73 -4.76
CA VAL A 659 13.99 -41.44 -4.00
C VAL A 659 15.21 -41.57 -4.90
N ASN A 660 16.27 -40.86 -4.53
CA ASN A 660 17.56 -40.88 -5.22
C ASN A 660 18.45 -41.94 -4.56
N VAL A 661 18.92 -42.92 -5.32
CA VAL A 661 19.91 -43.89 -4.85
C VAL A 661 21.26 -43.44 -5.35
N ASN A 662 22.06 -42.81 -4.49
CA ASN A 662 23.36 -42.27 -4.90
C ASN A 662 24.44 -43.34 -4.79
N GLN A 663 25.34 -43.33 -5.77
CA GLN A 663 26.47 -44.25 -5.83
C GLN A 663 27.59 -43.77 -4.92
N ILE A 664 28.13 -44.66 -4.07
CA ILE A 664 29.41 -44.46 -3.37
C ILE A 664 30.45 -45.34 -4.05
N GLY A 665 31.61 -44.77 -4.38
CA GLY A 665 32.68 -45.50 -5.07
C GLY A 665 32.21 -46.11 -6.39
N ASN A 666 32.52 -47.39 -6.63
CA ASN A 666 32.16 -48.11 -7.86
C ASN A 666 30.94 -49.05 -7.71
N TYR A 667 30.13 -48.87 -6.67
CA TYR A 667 29.03 -49.77 -6.38
C TYR A 667 27.87 -49.62 -7.37
N THR A 668 27.57 -50.70 -8.09
CA THR A 668 26.56 -50.73 -9.16
C THR A 668 25.51 -51.83 -8.96
N THR A 669 25.47 -52.44 -7.77
CA THR A 669 24.51 -53.52 -7.49
C THR A 669 23.10 -52.92 -7.32
N PRO A 670 22.06 -53.44 -8.00
CA PRO A 670 20.69 -52.90 -7.89
C PRO A 670 20.16 -52.88 -6.45
N VAL A 671 19.51 -51.79 -6.08
CA VAL A 671 18.94 -51.48 -4.76
C VAL A 671 17.42 -51.56 -4.81
N THR A 672 16.83 -52.36 -3.93
CA THR A 672 15.36 -52.53 -3.85
C THR A 672 14.79 -51.57 -2.83
N LEU A 673 13.80 -50.76 -3.23
CA LEU A 673 13.05 -49.84 -2.38
C LEU A 673 11.80 -50.50 -1.78
N ASN A 674 11.42 -50.12 -0.58
CA ASN A 674 10.18 -50.47 0.09
C ASN A 674 9.75 -49.36 1.04
N ILE A 675 8.44 -49.17 1.22
CA ILE A 675 7.89 -48.19 2.17
C ILE A 675 7.11 -48.92 3.25
N THR A 676 7.37 -48.59 4.51
CA THR A 676 6.59 -49.04 5.67
C THR A 676 5.99 -47.84 6.42
N GLY A 677 4.95 -48.08 7.22
CA GLY A 677 4.27 -47.01 7.98
C GLY A 677 3.08 -46.36 7.27
N LEU A 678 2.68 -46.84 6.09
CA LEU A 678 1.56 -46.26 5.32
C LEU A 678 0.24 -46.23 6.11
N PRO A 679 -0.59 -45.17 5.95
CA PRO A 679 -1.95 -45.12 6.47
C PRO A 679 -2.79 -46.32 6.02
N SER A 680 -3.79 -46.72 6.81
CA SER A 680 -4.60 -47.90 6.49
C SER A 680 -5.33 -47.73 5.15
N GLY A 681 -5.06 -48.64 4.20
CA GLY A 681 -5.66 -48.62 2.86
C GLY A 681 -4.83 -47.88 1.79
N ALA A 682 -3.82 -47.10 2.20
CA ALA A 682 -2.94 -46.39 1.29
C ALA A 682 -1.99 -47.36 0.56
N ASN A 683 -1.56 -46.97 -0.65
CA ASN A 683 -0.67 -47.75 -1.49
C ASN A 683 0.53 -46.91 -1.94
N ALA A 684 1.70 -47.55 -2.03
CA ALA A 684 2.89 -46.98 -2.62
C ALA A 684 3.22 -47.68 -3.95
N SER A 685 3.42 -46.90 -5.01
CA SER A 685 3.93 -47.38 -6.31
C SER A 685 5.20 -46.64 -6.70
N TYR A 686 6.06 -47.30 -7.47
CA TYR A 686 7.39 -46.79 -7.86
C TYR A 686 7.47 -46.71 -9.38
N SER A 687 8.03 -45.63 -9.92
CA SER A 687 8.29 -45.52 -11.37
C SER A 687 9.32 -46.56 -11.85
N SER A 688 10.27 -46.94 -10.99
CA SER A 688 11.24 -48.02 -11.21
C SER A 688 11.70 -48.61 -9.86
N ASN A 689 11.78 -49.93 -9.74
CA ASN A 689 12.26 -50.62 -8.54
C ASN A 689 12.56 -52.10 -8.89
N PRO A 690 13.80 -52.62 -8.74
CA PRO A 690 14.98 -52.01 -8.10
C PRO A 690 15.71 -50.96 -8.97
N LEU A 691 16.53 -50.13 -8.32
CA LEU A 691 17.33 -49.06 -8.91
C LEU A 691 18.83 -49.38 -8.90
N THR A 692 19.52 -49.19 -10.02
CA THR A 692 20.99 -49.14 -9.99
C THR A 692 21.44 -47.83 -9.35
N PRO A 693 22.41 -47.81 -8.42
CA PRO A 693 22.97 -46.58 -7.86
C PRO A 693 23.38 -45.58 -8.95
N GLY A 694 23.11 -44.29 -8.71
CA GLY A 694 23.17 -43.20 -9.69
C GLY A 694 21.85 -42.91 -10.41
N ASN A 695 20.76 -43.61 -10.06
CA ASN A 695 19.42 -43.37 -10.62
C ASN A 695 18.41 -43.04 -9.51
N SER A 696 17.28 -42.49 -9.90
CA SER A 696 16.16 -42.14 -9.03
C SER A 696 14.88 -42.89 -9.39
N ALA A 697 13.94 -42.97 -8.45
CA ALA A 697 12.56 -43.37 -8.71
C ALA A 697 11.59 -42.41 -8.04
N THR A 698 10.53 -42.05 -8.76
CA THR A 698 9.38 -41.36 -8.21
C THR A 698 8.50 -42.38 -7.50
N VAL A 699 8.23 -42.13 -6.22
CA VAL A 699 7.23 -42.82 -5.42
C VAL A 699 5.92 -42.05 -5.53
N THR A 700 4.82 -42.75 -5.79
CA THR A 700 3.47 -42.20 -5.71
C THR A 700 2.74 -42.88 -4.56
N LEU A 701 2.27 -42.08 -3.59
CA LEU A 701 1.39 -42.50 -2.52
C LEU A 701 -0.05 -42.12 -2.86
N SER A 702 -0.99 -43.03 -2.68
CA SER A 702 -2.40 -42.81 -3.05
C SER A 702 -3.37 -43.65 -2.22
N ASN A 703 -4.67 -43.41 -2.40
CA ASN A 703 -5.78 -44.10 -1.74
C ASN A 703 -5.78 -43.93 -0.21
N PHE A 704 -5.59 -42.69 0.27
CA PHE A 704 -5.57 -42.40 1.70
C PHE A 704 -6.94 -42.56 2.38
N GLY A 705 -8.04 -42.53 1.63
CA GLY A 705 -9.37 -42.79 2.17
C GLY A 705 -9.81 -41.66 3.12
N SER A 706 -10.23 -42.00 4.34
CA SER A 706 -10.65 -41.03 5.36
C SER A 706 -9.55 -40.73 6.40
N ASN A 707 -8.29 -41.06 6.10
CA ASN A 707 -7.18 -40.77 7.01
C ASN A 707 -6.84 -39.28 6.96
N VAL A 708 -6.61 -38.66 8.12
CA VAL A 708 -6.21 -37.25 8.28
C VAL A 708 -5.21 -37.13 9.43
N GLY A 709 -4.34 -36.12 9.38
CA GLY A 709 -3.25 -35.87 10.34
C GLY A 709 -1.89 -36.34 9.84
N SER A 710 -0.91 -36.33 10.76
CA SER A 710 0.50 -36.60 10.47
C SER A 710 0.87 -38.09 10.49
N PHE A 711 1.68 -38.54 9.53
CA PHE A 711 2.19 -39.90 9.40
C PHE A 711 3.68 -39.91 9.06
N THR A 712 4.49 -40.61 9.85
CA THR A 712 5.91 -40.85 9.55
C THR A 712 6.08 -42.17 8.80
N LEU A 713 6.59 -42.11 7.57
CA LEU A 713 6.84 -43.27 6.70
C LEU A 713 8.34 -43.61 6.68
N ASP A 714 8.67 -44.91 6.64
CA ASP A 714 10.05 -45.37 6.46
C ASP A 714 10.29 -45.77 5.00
N VAL A 715 11.14 -45.04 4.29
CA VAL A 715 11.66 -45.39 2.97
C VAL A 715 12.91 -46.26 3.15
N VAL A 716 12.75 -47.57 2.91
CA VAL A 716 13.78 -48.59 3.12
C VAL A 716 14.39 -49.01 1.78
N ALA A 717 15.70 -48.88 1.67
CA ALA A 717 16.49 -49.35 0.53
C ALA A 717 17.39 -50.52 0.94
N SER A 718 17.44 -51.57 0.12
CA SER A 718 18.19 -52.79 0.43
C SER A 718 18.98 -53.31 -0.77
N SER A 719 20.27 -53.62 -0.56
CA SER A 719 21.15 -54.23 -1.57
C SER A 719 22.36 -54.90 -0.94
N GLY A 720 22.70 -56.11 -1.40
CA GLY A 720 23.92 -56.82 -0.98
C GLY A 720 24.06 -57.09 0.53
N GLY A 721 22.95 -57.10 1.28
CA GLY A 721 22.94 -57.23 2.75
C GLY A 721 23.01 -55.90 3.52
N ASN A 722 23.23 -54.78 2.83
CA ASN A 722 23.13 -53.44 3.42
C ASN A 722 21.70 -52.94 3.33
N VAL A 723 21.22 -52.33 4.41
CA VAL A 723 19.92 -51.65 4.49
C VAL A 723 20.17 -50.18 4.84
N ARG A 724 19.47 -49.28 4.16
CA ARG A 724 19.41 -47.84 4.45
C ARG A 724 17.96 -47.44 4.61
N THR A 725 17.68 -46.58 5.57
CA THR A 725 16.33 -46.08 5.84
C THR A 725 16.37 -44.57 5.95
N LYS A 726 15.39 -43.89 5.35
CA LYS A 726 15.11 -42.46 5.51
C LYS A 726 13.62 -42.27 5.79
N ASN A 727 13.29 -41.26 6.57
CA ASN A 727 11.89 -40.95 6.88
C ASN A 727 11.28 -40.04 5.80
N TYR A 728 9.97 -40.19 5.59
CA TYR A 728 9.14 -39.26 4.83
C TYR A 728 7.94 -38.88 5.68
N GLU A 729 7.81 -37.61 6.04
CA GLU A 729 6.68 -37.10 6.82
C GLU A 729 5.51 -36.74 5.89
N LEU A 730 4.33 -37.29 6.16
CA LEU A 730 3.12 -37.08 5.37
C LEU A 730 2.03 -36.43 6.23
N GLU A 731 1.58 -35.24 5.84
CA GLU A 731 0.40 -34.60 6.41
C GLU A 731 -0.81 -34.77 5.49
N LEU A 732 -1.94 -35.24 6.04
CA LEU A 732 -3.18 -35.44 5.28
C LEU A 732 -4.31 -34.54 5.79
N TYR A 733 -4.89 -33.76 4.88
CA TYR A 733 -6.03 -32.90 5.17
C TYR A 733 -7.35 -33.43 4.57
N GLU A 734 -8.47 -32.94 5.11
CA GLU A 734 -9.80 -33.22 4.57
C GLU A 734 -10.26 -32.07 3.64
N PRO A 735 -10.79 -32.39 2.44
CA PRO A 735 -11.40 -31.39 1.57
C PRO A 735 -12.54 -30.62 2.23
N THR A 736 -12.69 -29.34 1.84
CA THR A 736 -13.82 -28.53 2.29
C THR A 736 -15.12 -28.86 1.57
N THR A 737 -16.27 -28.52 2.16
CA THR A 737 -17.61 -28.82 1.62
C THR A 737 -18.44 -27.56 1.41
N THR A 738 -19.36 -27.59 0.45
CA THR A 738 -20.17 -26.42 0.07
C THR A 738 -21.01 -25.88 1.25
N PRO A 739 -20.90 -24.58 1.60
CA PRO A 739 -21.70 -23.94 2.63
C PRO A 739 -23.21 -23.88 2.30
N THR A 740 -24.07 -23.82 3.32
CA THR A 740 -25.52 -23.63 3.17
C THR A 740 -25.92 -22.19 3.50
N LEU A 741 -26.65 -21.51 2.60
CA LEU A 741 -27.04 -20.10 2.76
C LEU A 741 -28.19 -19.92 3.78
N ILE A 742 -28.18 -18.84 4.56
CA ILE A 742 -29.13 -18.55 5.65
C ILE A 742 -29.88 -17.23 5.42
N SER A 743 -29.17 -16.12 5.27
CA SER A 743 -29.76 -14.76 5.18
C SER A 743 -29.09 -13.93 4.09
N PRO A 744 -29.81 -13.08 3.34
CA PRO A 744 -31.27 -12.99 3.28
C PRO A 744 -31.90 -14.31 2.82
N ALA A 745 -33.10 -14.62 3.33
CA ALA A 745 -33.81 -15.84 2.91
C ALA A 745 -34.08 -15.81 1.40
N ASN A 746 -34.09 -16.98 0.76
CA ASN A 746 -34.26 -17.05 -0.69
C ASN A 746 -35.62 -16.45 -1.13
N ASN A 747 -35.57 -15.51 -2.07
CA ASN A 747 -36.68 -14.68 -2.58
C ASN A 747 -37.22 -13.66 -1.57
N ALA A 748 -36.44 -13.23 -0.58
CA ALA A 748 -36.85 -12.16 0.32
C ALA A 748 -37.06 -10.84 -0.43
N VAL A 749 -38.00 -10.01 0.03
CA VAL A 749 -38.29 -8.68 -0.52
C VAL A 749 -38.13 -7.64 0.58
N ASP A 750 -38.09 -6.36 0.19
CA ASP A 750 -37.94 -5.21 1.10
C ASP A 750 -36.67 -5.30 1.97
N ILE A 751 -35.60 -5.84 1.38
CA ILE A 751 -34.30 -5.96 2.03
C ILE A 751 -33.58 -4.60 2.03
N ASN A 752 -32.86 -4.31 3.12
CA ASN A 752 -32.06 -3.11 3.27
C ASN A 752 -31.05 -2.99 2.10
N LEU A 753 -30.66 -1.77 1.74
CA LEU A 753 -29.66 -1.52 0.72
C LEU A 753 -28.25 -1.99 1.14
N ASN A 754 -28.03 -2.23 2.43
CA ASN A 754 -26.82 -2.86 2.97
C ASN A 754 -27.15 -4.15 3.74
N PRO A 755 -27.53 -5.25 3.05
CA PRO A 755 -27.94 -6.47 3.72
C PRO A 755 -26.78 -7.21 4.37
N GLU A 756 -27.07 -7.98 5.43
CA GLU A 756 -26.16 -9.01 5.93
C GLU A 756 -26.36 -10.32 5.17
N LEU A 757 -25.32 -10.78 4.47
CA LEU A 757 -25.25 -12.12 3.90
C LEU A 757 -24.68 -13.09 4.95
N ALA A 758 -25.38 -14.18 5.25
CA ALA A 758 -24.97 -15.16 6.27
C ALA A 758 -25.20 -16.60 5.81
N TRP A 759 -24.28 -17.51 6.16
CA TRP A 759 -24.30 -18.94 5.81
C TRP A 759 -23.84 -19.83 6.97
N SER A 760 -24.01 -21.15 6.83
CA SER A 760 -23.59 -22.14 7.82
C SER A 760 -22.06 -22.27 7.84
N ALA A 761 -21.46 -22.28 9.03
CA ALA A 761 -20.05 -22.60 9.18
C ALA A 761 -19.74 -24.04 8.74
N VAL A 762 -18.69 -24.21 7.93
CA VAL A 762 -18.12 -25.48 7.48
C VAL A 762 -16.88 -25.76 8.34
N PRO A 763 -16.86 -26.84 9.14
CA PRO A 763 -15.78 -27.09 10.10
C PRO A 763 -14.37 -27.18 9.51
N THR A 764 -14.25 -27.63 8.25
CA THR A 764 -12.98 -27.76 7.54
C THR A 764 -12.60 -26.52 6.73
N ALA A 765 -13.41 -25.46 6.71
CA ALA A 765 -13.13 -24.24 5.97
C ALA A 765 -12.20 -23.30 6.76
N GLY A 766 -11.17 -22.78 6.11
CA GLY A 766 -10.35 -21.69 6.63
C GLY A 766 -10.99 -20.33 6.32
N THR A 767 -11.50 -20.17 5.10
CA THR A 767 -12.20 -18.96 4.64
C THR A 767 -13.38 -19.31 3.73
N TYR A 768 -14.18 -18.31 3.41
CA TYR A 768 -15.31 -18.38 2.49
C TYR A 768 -15.20 -17.26 1.48
N GLU A 769 -15.54 -17.56 0.23
CA GLU A 769 -15.71 -16.53 -0.80
C GLU A 769 -17.18 -16.44 -1.15
N TYR A 770 -17.74 -15.23 -0.99
CA TYR A 770 -19.10 -14.92 -1.41
C TYR A 770 -19.07 -14.10 -2.70
N GLU A 771 -20.13 -14.22 -3.50
CA GLU A 771 -20.40 -13.34 -4.64
C GLU A 771 -21.81 -12.78 -4.53
N LEU A 772 -21.95 -11.47 -4.71
CA LEU A 772 -23.20 -10.77 -4.88
C LEU A 772 -23.27 -10.19 -6.30
N ARG A 773 -24.32 -10.54 -7.06
CA ARG A 773 -24.46 -10.22 -8.49
C ARG A 773 -25.87 -9.79 -8.86
N THR A 774 -26.01 -9.18 -10.03
CA THR A 774 -27.32 -8.82 -10.62
C THR A 774 -27.96 -9.92 -11.46
N GLY A 775 -27.28 -11.06 -11.65
CA GLY A 775 -27.78 -12.19 -12.42
C GLY A 775 -27.50 -13.55 -11.76
N PRO A 776 -28.26 -14.60 -12.12
CA PRO A 776 -28.15 -15.92 -11.52
C PRO A 776 -26.92 -16.70 -11.99
N ASN A 777 -26.51 -17.70 -11.21
CA ASN A 777 -25.44 -18.67 -11.45
C ASN A 777 -24.10 -18.03 -11.83
N GLY A 778 -23.77 -16.86 -11.26
CA GLY A 778 -22.53 -16.15 -11.58
C GLY A 778 -22.61 -15.25 -12.82
N THR A 779 -23.79 -15.05 -13.40
CA THR A 779 -24.00 -14.13 -14.52
C THR A 779 -24.36 -12.73 -14.03
N GLY A 780 -24.42 -11.75 -14.94
CA GLY A 780 -24.69 -10.35 -14.58
C GLY A 780 -23.47 -9.64 -13.98
N SER A 781 -23.67 -8.39 -13.58
CA SER A 781 -22.63 -7.56 -12.99
C SER A 781 -22.29 -8.06 -11.59
N LEU A 782 -20.98 -8.19 -11.32
CA LEU A 782 -20.47 -8.39 -9.98
C LEU A 782 -20.61 -7.08 -9.20
N ILE A 783 -21.27 -7.15 -8.05
CA ILE A 783 -21.43 -6.02 -7.13
C ILE A 783 -20.34 -6.07 -6.09
N GLU A 784 -20.22 -7.20 -5.39
CA GLU A 784 -19.26 -7.39 -4.32
C GLU A 784 -18.86 -8.86 -4.24
N SER A 785 -17.58 -9.10 -3.94
CA SER A 785 -17.06 -10.42 -3.59
C SER A 785 -15.82 -10.25 -2.75
N ALA A 786 -15.68 -11.07 -1.70
CA ALA A 786 -14.47 -11.11 -0.90
C ALA A 786 -14.29 -12.50 -0.28
N ALA A 787 -13.03 -12.82 0.04
CA ALA A 787 -12.68 -13.97 0.88
C ALA A 787 -12.64 -13.53 2.34
N ILE A 788 -13.41 -14.17 3.22
CA ILE A 788 -13.53 -13.81 4.63
C ILE A 788 -13.48 -15.06 5.53
N ALA A 789 -12.99 -14.91 6.76
CA ALA A 789 -12.95 -15.99 7.74
C ALA A 789 -14.29 -16.20 8.46
N SER A 790 -15.12 -15.16 8.55
CA SER A 790 -16.46 -15.23 9.15
C SER A 790 -17.46 -15.92 8.22
N ASN A 791 -18.55 -16.44 8.80
CA ASN A 791 -19.67 -17.02 8.06
C ASN A 791 -20.81 -16.02 7.79
N SER A 792 -20.55 -14.73 7.97
CA SER A 792 -21.43 -13.64 7.56
C SER A 792 -20.67 -12.35 7.24
N ILE A 793 -21.32 -11.45 6.49
CA ILE A 793 -20.81 -10.15 6.05
C ILE A 793 -21.94 -9.15 5.85
N ILE A 794 -21.75 -7.90 6.26
CA ILE A 794 -22.63 -6.77 5.91
C ILE A 794 -22.10 -6.16 4.62
N ILE A 795 -22.95 -6.08 3.59
CA ILE A 795 -22.60 -5.50 2.30
C ILE A 795 -22.40 -3.99 2.48
N SER A 796 -21.17 -3.55 2.30
CA SER A 796 -20.76 -2.15 2.50
C SER A 796 -21.20 -1.26 1.34
N THR A 797 -21.34 -1.84 0.14
CA THR A 797 -21.85 -1.15 -1.04
C THR A 797 -23.35 -0.95 -0.93
N GLU A 798 -23.81 0.31 -0.92
CA GLU A 798 -25.24 0.59 -0.98
C GLU A 798 -25.85 0.05 -2.28
N LEU A 799 -26.79 -0.88 -2.14
CA LEU A 799 -27.47 -1.51 -3.27
C LEU A 799 -28.52 -0.59 -3.86
N VAL A 800 -28.84 -0.81 -5.14
CA VAL A 800 -29.90 -0.05 -5.82
C VAL A 800 -31.25 -0.52 -5.28
N ALA A 801 -32.11 0.43 -4.91
CA ALA A 801 -33.48 0.16 -4.45
C ALA A 801 -34.32 -0.60 -5.50
N SER A 802 -35.34 -1.34 -5.04
CA SER A 802 -36.26 -2.12 -5.90
C SER A 802 -35.58 -3.06 -6.90
N THR A 803 -34.38 -3.56 -6.58
CA THR A 803 -33.55 -4.36 -7.47
C THR A 803 -33.36 -5.76 -6.91
N THR A 804 -33.44 -6.77 -7.77
CA THR A 804 -33.21 -8.17 -7.38
C THR A 804 -31.75 -8.55 -7.55
N TYR A 805 -31.16 -9.08 -6.48
CA TYR A 805 -29.79 -9.57 -6.43
C TYR A 805 -29.74 -11.07 -6.19
N TYR A 806 -28.64 -11.67 -6.63
CA TYR A 806 -28.32 -13.09 -6.54
C TYR A 806 -27.02 -13.23 -5.78
N TRP A 807 -26.97 -14.12 -4.82
CA TRP A 807 -25.75 -14.34 -4.05
C TRP A 807 -25.50 -15.81 -3.75
N ARG A 808 -24.23 -16.16 -3.67
CA ARG A 808 -23.74 -17.53 -3.46
C ARG A 808 -22.40 -17.50 -2.74
N VAL A 809 -22.08 -18.61 -2.09
CA VAL A 809 -20.86 -18.78 -1.28
C VAL A 809 -20.21 -20.12 -1.56
N LYS A 810 -18.88 -20.17 -1.60
CA LYS A 810 -18.05 -21.38 -1.54
C LYS A 810 -17.12 -21.30 -0.32
N SER A 811 -16.71 -22.45 0.20
CA SER A 811 -15.67 -22.53 1.23
C SER A 811 -14.31 -22.81 0.62
N ILE A 812 -13.26 -22.42 1.34
CA ILE A 812 -11.87 -22.56 0.94
C ILE A 812 -11.08 -23.08 2.14
N ASN A 813 -10.21 -24.07 1.91
CA ASN A 813 -9.19 -24.50 2.85
C ASN A 813 -7.90 -24.87 2.11
N SER A 814 -6.92 -25.42 2.83
CA SER A 814 -5.65 -25.88 2.24
C SER A 814 -5.84 -26.93 1.13
N CYS A 815 -6.97 -27.65 1.15
CA CYS A 815 -7.35 -28.62 0.12
C CYS A 815 -8.07 -28.03 -1.09
N GLY A 816 -8.14 -26.71 -1.19
CA GLY A 816 -8.79 -26.01 -2.30
C GLY A 816 -10.21 -25.56 -1.95
N MET A 817 -11.06 -25.47 -2.98
CA MET A 817 -12.33 -24.78 -2.91
C MET A 817 -13.50 -25.73 -3.15
N SER A 818 -14.58 -25.56 -2.39
CA SER A 818 -15.83 -26.24 -2.70
C SER A 818 -16.45 -25.70 -4.00
N SER A 819 -17.43 -26.42 -4.54
CA SER A 819 -18.38 -25.78 -5.47
C SER A 819 -19.13 -24.66 -4.77
N TYR A 820 -19.53 -23.63 -5.53
CA TYR A 820 -20.49 -22.63 -5.04
C TYR A 820 -21.79 -23.30 -4.61
N SER A 821 -22.40 -22.77 -3.56
CA SER A 821 -23.81 -23.03 -3.23
C SER A 821 -24.73 -22.59 -4.38
N SER A 822 -25.94 -23.12 -4.38
CA SER A 822 -27.01 -22.60 -5.23
C SER A 822 -27.36 -21.18 -4.82
N ASP A 823 -27.56 -20.30 -5.80
CA ASP A 823 -27.93 -18.91 -5.55
C ASP A 823 -29.17 -18.76 -4.65
N PHE A 824 -29.05 -17.91 -3.65
CA PHE A 824 -30.20 -17.27 -3.04
C PHE A 824 -30.45 -15.93 -3.71
N THR A 825 -31.72 -15.51 -3.72
CA THR A 825 -32.14 -14.24 -4.31
C THR A 825 -32.80 -13.35 -3.27
N PHE A 826 -32.70 -12.03 -3.44
CA PHE A 826 -33.48 -11.07 -2.67
C PHE A 826 -33.74 -9.78 -3.45
N THR A 827 -34.78 -9.03 -3.09
CA THR A 827 -35.12 -7.74 -3.68
C THR A 827 -35.01 -6.64 -2.63
N THR A 828 -34.27 -5.58 -2.95
CA THR A 828 -34.13 -4.39 -2.08
C THR A 828 -35.42 -3.57 -2.00
N GLY A 829 -35.63 -2.88 -0.87
CA GLY A 829 -36.81 -2.04 -0.62
C GLY A 829 -36.90 -0.78 -1.48
N GLN A 830 -38.00 -0.03 -1.33
CA GLN A 830 -38.20 1.30 -1.94
C GLN A 830 -37.65 2.41 -1.04
N ILE A 831 -37.12 3.48 -1.66
CA ILE A 831 -36.78 4.73 -0.97
C ILE A 831 -38.07 5.52 -0.71
N ILE A 832 -38.27 5.98 0.52
CA ILE A 832 -39.37 6.82 0.99
C ILE A 832 -38.83 8.09 1.67
N LYS A 833 -39.59 9.19 1.62
CA LYS A 833 -39.29 10.40 2.43
C LYS A 833 -39.70 10.14 3.88
N VAL A 834 -38.76 10.19 4.80
CA VAL A 834 -38.97 10.10 6.26
C VAL A 834 -38.75 11.50 6.86
N CYS A 835 -39.61 11.96 7.76
CA CYS A 835 -39.47 13.26 8.44
C CYS A 835 -39.49 13.07 9.96
N GLU A 836 -38.51 13.63 10.66
CA GLU A 836 -38.39 13.58 12.11
C GLU A 836 -38.37 14.98 12.73
N THR A 837 -39.06 15.16 13.86
CA THR A 837 -39.12 16.44 14.58
C THR A 837 -38.16 16.46 15.77
N PHE A 838 -37.35 17.51 15.86
CA PHE A 838 -36.40 17.79 16.92
C PHE A 838 -36.81 19.05 17.67
N ILE A 839 -36.87 18.96 19.00
CA ILE A 839 -37.39 20.02 19.88
C ILE A 839 -36.23 20.66 20.64
N SER A 840 -36.24 21.99 20.79
CA SER A 840 -35.24 22.68 21.62
C SER A 840 -35.33 22.27 23.09
N ASN A 841 -34.19 21.98 23.70
CA ASN A 841 -34.06 21.73 25.14
C ASN A 841 -33.65 22.99 25.95
N ASP A 842 -33.44 24.14 25.28
CA ASP A 842 -32.98 25.41 25.87
C ASP A 842 -34.10 26.48 25.85
N THR A 843 -35.36 26.05 25.93
CA THR A 843 -36.55 26.91 26.05
C THR A 843 -37.27 26.67 27.39
N PRO A 844 -37.88 27.71 28.01
CA PRO A 844 -38.01 29.09 27.53
C PRO A 844 -36.72 29.92 27.67
N LYS A 845 -36.41 30.76 26.68
CA LYS A 845 -35.23 31.62 26.62
C LYS A 845 -35.61 33.10 26.68
N THR A 846 -34.96 33.88 27.53
CA THR A 846 -35.17 35.35 27.57
C THR A 846 -34.62 36.00 26.31
N ILE A 847 -35.46 36.77 25.61
CA ILE A 847 -35.07 37.58 24.46
C ILE A 847 -34.48 38.90 24.98
N VAL A 848 -33.16 39.06 24.85
CA VAL A 848 -32.41 40.24 25.31
C VAL A 848 -32.29 41.29 24.21
N ARG A 849 -32.10 42.56 24.61
CA ARG A 849 -31.96 43.69 23.67
C ARG A 849 -30.57 43.71 23.03
N ASP A 850 -30.51 43.97 21.73
CA ASP A 850 -29.27 44.31 21.04
C ASP A 850 -28.87 45.77 21.34
N ARG A 851 -27.99 45.97 22.32
CA ARG A 851 -27.52 47.31 22.71
C ARG A 851 -26.52 47.85 21.70
N GLY A 852 -27.02 48.57 20.69
CA GLY A 852 -26.22 49.42 19.81
C GLY A 852 -25.92 48.85 18.43
N GLY A 853 -26.71 47.88 17.95
CA GLY A 853 -26.51 47.25 16.64
C GLY A 853 -25.28 46.34 16.61
N SER A 854 -25.02 45.66 17.73
CA SER A 854 -23.87 44.77 17.89
C SER A 854 -24.07 43.41 17.23
N GLY A 855 -25.30 43.08 16.80
CA GLY A 855 -25.64 41.77 16.26
C GLY A 855 -25.67 40.70 17.35
N THR A 856 -26.12 41.04 18.57
CA THR A 856 -26.27 40.04 19.64
C THR A 856 -27.64 39.36 19.56
N ALA A 857 -27.68 38.08 19.19
CA ALA A 857 -28.89 37.24 19.23
C ALA A 857 -29.09 36.55 20.58
N SER A 858 -30.36 36.27 20.92
CA SER A 858 -30.72 35.27 21.93
C SER A 858 -30.79 33.91 21.24
N VAL A 859 -29.88 33.00 21.58
CA VAL A 859 -29.71 31.71 20.88
C VAL A 859 -30.19 30.56 21.76
N VAL A 860 -30.86 29.59 21.15
CA VAL A 860 -31.23 28.30 21.75
C VAL A 860 -30.68 27.13 20.93
N SER A 861 -30.32 26.04 21.61
CA SER A 861 -29.84 24.79 21.00
C SER A 861 -30.99 23.86 20.65
N ILE A 862 -30.85 23.15 19.54
CA ILE A 862 -31.72 22.04 19.13
C ILE A 862 -30.79 20.87 18.81
N PRO A 863 -30.61 19.91 19.73
CA PRO A 863 -29.76 18.75 19.49
C PRO A 863 -30.41 17.79 18.50
N VAL A 864 -29.71 17.47 17.41
CA VAL A 864 -30.16 16.53 16.38
C VAL A 864 -29.23 15.32 16.36
N ALA A 865 -29.77 14.14 16.66
CA ALA A 865 -29.05 12.87 16.64
C ALA A 865 -29.47 12.02 15.42
N LEU A 866 -29.30 12.57 14.22
CA LEU A 866 -29.74 11.98 12.95
C LEU A 866 -28.60 12.02 11.93
N ASN A 867 -27.95 10.88 11.69
CA ASN A 867 -26.83 10.78 10.74
C ASN A 867 -27.31 10.52 9.30
N GLU A 868 -28.17 11.39 8.80
CA GLU A 868 -28.79 11.28 7.48
C GLU A 868 -28.62 12.57 6.67
N ILE A 869 -28.74 12.46 5.34
CA ILE A 869 -28.65 13.62 4.44
C ILE A 869 -30.01 14.31 4.34
N ILE A 870 -30.00 15.61 4.58
CA ILE A 870 -31.19 16.47 4.56
C ILE A 870 -31.78 16.54 3.14
N ARG A 871 -33.09 16.37 3.06
CA ARG A 871 -33.93 16.53 1.86
C ARG A 871 -34.96 17.65 1.98
N ASP A 872 -35.24 18.07 3.21
CA ASP A 872 -36.21 19.12 3.52
C ASP A 872 -36.04 19.54 4.99
N VAL A 873 -36.29 20.82 5.30
CA VAL A 873 -36.28 21.35 6.66
C VAL A 873 -37.46 22.28 6.87
N ASN A 874 -38.27 22.03 7.90
CA ASN A 874 -39.31 22.92 8.38
C ASN A 874 -38.97 23.43 9.78
N VAL A 875 -39.25 24.70 10.07
CA VAL A 875 -39.15 25.25 11.44
C VAL A 875 -40.56 25.35 12.01
N ILE A 876 -40.85 24.63 13.07
CA ILE A 876 -42.20 24.52 13.63
C ILE A 876 -42.23 24.95 15.10
N ASP A 877 -43.42 25.27 15.59
CA ASP A 877 -43.69 25.65 16.99
C ASP A 877 -42.89 26.87 17.52
N VAL A 878 -42.58 27.86 16.66
CA VAL A 878 -41.89 29.09 17.09
C VAL A 878 -42.86 30.01 17.83
N SER A 879 -42.83 29.97 19.16
CA SER A 879 -43.78 30.72 19.99
C SER A 879 -43.11 31.49 21.12
N GLY A 880 -43.60 32.68 21.45
CA GLY A 880 -43.02 33.53 22.49
C GLY A 880 -43.74 34.84 22.74
N THR A 881 -43.32 35.53 23.81
CA THR A 881 -43.90 36.82 24.23
C THR A 881 -42.94 37.98 23.95
N HIS A 882 -43.43 39.08 23.37
CA HIS A 882 -42.68 40.33 23.22
C HIS A 882 -43.66 41.49 22.98
N ASN A 883 -43.40 42.67 23.56
CA ASN A 883 -44.29 43.84 23.46
C ASN A 883 -44.35 44.49 22.05
N ASN A 884 -43.58 43.97 21.09
CA ASN A 884 -43.59 44.41 19.71
C ASN A 884 -42.82 43.40 18.83
N VAL A 885 -43.50 42.51 18.12
CA VAL A 885 -42.85 41.53 17.24
C VAL A 885 -42.13 42.19 16.06
N GLY A 886 -42.54 43.39 15.65
CA GLY A 886 -41.87 44.15 14.60
C GLY A 886 -40.42 44.55 14.92
N ASP A 887 -39.99 44.41 16.17
CA ASP A 887 -38.61 44.65 16.59
C ASP A 887 -37.71 43.41 16.49
N LEU A 888 -38.26 42.26 16.06
CA LEU A 888 -37.57 40.96 16.09
C LEU A 888 -37.15 40.49 14.69
N ALA A 889 -36.01 39.79 14.63
CA ALA A 889 -35.58 39.00 13.47
C ALA A 889 -35.19 37.58 13.91
N PHE A 890 -35.46 36.59 13.05
CA PHE A 890 -35.32 35.17 13.36
C PHE A 890 -34.36 34.50 12.37
N VAL A 891 -33.45 33.68 12.90
CA VAL A 891 -32.45 32.94 12.10
C VAL A 891 -32.34 31.50 12.56
N LEU A 892 -32.02 30.60 11.63
CA LEU A 892 -31.64 29.21 11.90
C LEU A 892 -30.22 28.96 11.39
N LEU A 893 -29.42 28.23 12.15
CA LEU A 893 -28.08 27.78 11.77
C LEU A 893 -28.04 26.25 11.87
N SER A 894 -27.72 25.59 10.75
CA SER A 894 -27.57 24.15 10.68
C SER A 894 -26.29 23.68 11.40
N ALA A 895 -26.23 22.39 11.74
CA ALA A 895 -25.02 21.77 12.26
C ALA A 895 -23.84 21.83 11.25
N GLY A 896 -24.15 21.87 9.95
CA GLY A 896 -23.17 22.03 8.85
C GLY A 896 -22.64 23.46 8.69
N GLY A 897 -23.21 24.44 9.38
CA GLY A 897 -22.77 25.83 9.38
C GLY A 897 -23.54 26.76 8.43
N THR A 898 -24.61 26.29 7.79
CA THR A 898 -25.46 27.11 6.92
C THR A 898 -26.47 27.91 7.73
N GLN A 899 -26.48 29.23 7.53
CA GLN A 899 -27.35 30.15 8.25
C GLN A 899 -28.45 30.69 7.34
N ILE A 900 -29.71 30.48 7.73
CA ILE A 900 -30.89 30.97 7.03
C ILE A 900 -31.58 32.06 7.85
N THR A 901 -31.89 33.18 7.19
CA THR A 901 -32.75 34.22 7.76
C THR A 901 -34.19 33.82 7.51
N LEU A 902 -34.91 33.50 8.58
CA LEU A 902 -36.31 33.10 8.48
C LEU A 902 -37.19 34.31 8.24
N TYR A 903 -36.93 35.42 8.94
CA TYR A 903 -37.64 36.67 8.72
C TYR A 903 -36.88 37.87 9.31
N ASP A 904 -36.74 38.95 8.53
CA ASP A 904 -36.14 40.22 8.95
C ASP A 904 -37.22 41.31 9.14
N PHE A 905 -37.52 41.64 10.41
CA PHE A 905 -38.48 42.67 10.83
C PHE A 905 -39.93 42.52 10.32
N PHE A 906 -40.85 42.12 11.21
CA PHE A 906 -42.27 42.08 10.89
C PHE A 906 -42.85 43.49 10.66
N ASN A 907 -43.48 43.71 9.50
CA ASN A 907 -44.18 44.96 9.20
C ASN A 907 -45.57 45.02 9.87
N CYS A 908 -45.60 44.80 11.19
CA CYS A 908 -46.83 44.63 11.97
C CYS A 908 -47.23 45.86 12.81
N GLY A 909 -46.44 46.93 12.82
CA GLY A 909 -46.64 48.00 13.81
C GLY A 909 -46.44 47.46 15.23
N ASN A 910 -47.10 48.04 16.24
CA ASN A 910 -46.98 47.61 17.63
C ASN A 910 -47.92 46.44 17.93
N VAL A 911 -47.44 45.22 17.68
CA VAL A 911 -48.21 43.99 17.93
C VAL A 911 -47.44 43.09 18.89
N ASP A 912 -48.14 42.64 19.92
CA ASP A 912 -47.59 41.79 20.97
C ASP A 912 -47.59 40.32 20.54
N ASP A 913 -46.54 39.59 20.95
CA ASP A 913 -46.39 38.13 20.94
C ASP A 913 -46.41 37.46 19.55
N PHE A 914 -45.77 36.30 19.45
CA PHE A 914 -45.63 35.55 18.20
C PHE A 914 -45.87 34.06 18.41
N ASP A 915 -46.48 33.42 17.42
CA ASP A 915 -46.67 31.98 17.32
C ASP A 915 -46.77 31.63 15.82
N MET A 916 -45.81 30.87 15.28
CA MET A 916 -45.66 30.67 13.84
C MET A 916 -44.76 29.47 13.50
N GLY A 917 -44.81 29.05 12.23
CA GLY A 917 -43.81 28.17 11.61
C GLY A 917 -43.23 28.75 10.32
N PHE A 918 -42.16 28.14 9.81
CA PHE A 918 -41.52 28.44 8.54
C PHE A 918 -41.31 27.18 7.68
N ASP A 919 -41.63 27.28 6.39
CA ASP A 919 -41.57 26.20 5.40
C ASP A 919 -41.48 26.84 3.98
N ASP A 920 -40.55 26.37 3.15
CA ASP A 920 -40.31 26.89 1.79
C ASP A 920 -41.54 26.69 0.87
N GLU A 921 -42.37 25.69 1.12
CA GLU A 921 -43.60 25.35 0.39
C GLU A 921 -44.80 26.22 0.80
N SER A 922 -44.68 27.00 1.87
CA SER A 922 -45.73 27.92 2.29
C SER A 922 -45.94 29.04 1.27
N ALA A 923 -47.17 29.53 1.14
CA ALA A 923 -47.51 30.56 0.16
C ALA A 923 -46.77 31.89 0.43
N ILE A 924 -46.30 32.56 -0.62
CA ILE A 924 -45.80 33.96 -0.57
C ILE A 924 -46.97 34.90 -0.25
N SER A 925 -47.35 34.97 1.02
CA SER A 925 -48.25 35.97 1.57
C SER A 925 -47.57 36.57 2.79
N GLY A 926 -47.56 37.91 2.90
CA GLY A 926 -46.97 38.58 4.06
C GLY A 926 -47.55 38.05 5.37
N VAL A 927 -46.73 38.05 6.42
CA VAL A 927 -47.09 37.47 7.71
C VAL A 927 -48.28 38.21 8.32
N ASP A 928 -49.25 37.46 8.85
CA ASP A 928 -50.37 38.04 9.60
C ASP A 928 -49.86 38.73 10.87
N CYS A 929 -50.56 39.79 11.32
CA CYS A 929 -50.16 40.57 12.48
C CYS A 929 -51.26 40.59 13.54
N PRO A 930 -51.09 39.93 14.71
CA PRO A 930 -49.94 39.10 15.14
C PRO A 930 -49.78 37.81 14.32
N PRO A 931 -48.55 37.26 14.23
CA PRO A 931 -48.33 35.93 13.66
C PRO A 931 -49.21 34.91 14.39
N ASN A 932 -49.97 34.15 13.60
CA ASN A 932 -51.01 33.24 14.09
C ASN A 932 -50.49 31.81 14.31
N VAL A 933 -50.85 31.24 15.47
CA VAL A 933 -50.54 29.90 16.00
C VAL A 933 -50.77 28.72 15.05
N ASN A 934 -51.54 28.89 13.96
CA ASN A 934 -51.88 27.82 13.03
C ASN A 934 -51.33 28.03 11.62
N ASN A 935 -50.47 29.03 11.41
CA ASN A 935 -49.96 29.38 10.09
C ASN A 935 -48.44 29.14 10.02
N THR A 936 -48.04 28.51 8.92
CA THR A 936 -46.66 28.41 8.47
C THR A 936 -46.43 29.43 7.37
N TYR A 937 -45.30 30.15 7.41
CA TYR A 937 -44.97 31.21 6.47
C TYR A 937 -43.73 30.86 5.67
N GLN A 938 -43.62 31.37 4.45
CA GLN A 938 -42.39 31.19 3.70
C GLN A 938 -41.27 32.04 4.32
N PRO A 939 -40.09 31.47 4.60
CA PRO A 939 -38.95 32.21 5.10
C PRO A 939 -38.37 33.17 4.03
N GLU A 940 -37.61 34.17 4.46
CA GLU A 940 -36.95 35.11 3.54
C GLU A 940 -35.71 34.51 2.84
N GLY A 941 -34.96 33.65 3.53
CA GLY A 941 -33.96 32.76 2.95
C GLY A 941 -34.50 31.35 2.76
N SER A 942 -34.00 30.60 1.78
CA SER A 942 -34.50 29.25 1.48
C SER A 942 -34.02 28.26 2.54
N LEU A 943 -34.93 27.52 3.17
CA LEU A 943 -34.58 26.38 4.00
C LEU A 943 -33.94 25.26 3.16
N GLY A 944 -34.31 25.12 1.89
CA GLY A 944 -33.70 24.19 0.94
C GLY A 944 -32.22 24.43 0.65
N ASP A 945 -31.64 25.57 1.05
CA ASP A 945 -30.18 25.78 0.99
C ASP A 945 -29.43 24.86 1.96
N MET A 946 -30.12 24.24 2.92
CA MET A 946 -29.59 23.23 3.85
C MET A 946 -29.68 21.79 3.30
N ASP A 947 -30.33 21.59 2.15
CA ASP A 947 -30.45 20.26 1.54
C ASP A 947 -29.07 19.72 1.12
N GLY A 948 -28.83 18.43 1.39
CA GLY A 948 -27.55 17.79 1.11
C GLY A 948 -26.54 17.85 2.24
N GLU A 949 -26.80 18.60 3.31
CA GLU A 949 -26.00 18.54 4.54
C GLU A 949 -26.32 17.30 5.38
N ASN A 950 -25.40 16.92 6.28
CA ASN A 950 -25.68 15.92 7.31
C ASN A 950 -26.46 16.58 8.46
N ALA A 951 -27.58 16.00 8.86
CA ALA A 951 -28.45 16.55 9.90
C ALA A 951 -27.84 16.48 11.32
N ASN A 952 -26.88 15.58 11.57
CA ASN A 952 -26.38 15.26 12.90
C ASN A 952 -25.55 16.40 13.49
N GLY A 953 -25.95 16.87 14.68
CA GLY A 953 -25.20 17.86 15.45
C GLY A 953 -26.11 18.87 16.15
N GLU A 954 -25.49 19.94 16.62
CA GLU A 954 -26.19 21.02 17.33
C GLU A 954 -26.67 22.07 16.33
N TRP A 955 -27.99 22.25 16.24
CA TRP A 955 -28.63 23.32 15.48
C TRP A 955 -28.91 24.51 16.40
N LEU A 956 -28.74 25.72 15.87
CA LEU A 956 -28.92 26.94 16.65
C LEU A 956 -30.05 27.80 16.06
N PHE A 957 -31.03 28.12 16.90
CA PHE A 957 -32.09 29.07 16.56
C PHE A 957 -31.85 30.40 17.26
N GLY A 958 -31.79 31.49 16.51
CA GLY A 958 -31.45 32.82 16.99
C GLY A 958 -32.58 33.82 16.85
N VAL A 959 -32.80 34.62 17.89
CA VAL A 959 -33.73 35.77 17.89
C VAL A 959 -32.98 37.06 18.19
N PHE A 960 -32.96 37.98 17.23
CA PHE A 960 -32.46 39.34 17.41
C PHE A 960 -33.59 40.26 17.85
N ASN A 961 -33.30 41.18 18.77
CA ASN A 961 -34.28 42.17 19.25
C ASN A 961 -33.67 43.57 19.20
N PHE A 962 -34.17 44.36 18.26
CA PHE A 962 -33.73 45.74 18.00
C PHE A 962 -34.55 46.76 18.80
N GLY A 963 -35.53 46.29 19.56
CA GLY A 963 -36.46 47.08 20.35
C GLY A 963 -35.94 47.44 21.75
N ASN A 964 -36.73 48.27 22.43
CA ASN A 964 -36.45 48.73 23.80
C ASN A 964 -37.17 47.90 24.87
N THR A 965 -37.72 46.74 24.52
CA THR A 965 -38.39 45.81 25.44
C THR A 965 -37.64 44.48 25.49
N ILE A 966 -37.95 43.65 26.47
CA ILE A 966 -37.44 42.26 26.54
C ILE A 966 -38.61 41.32 26.32
N GLY A 967 -38.33 40.09 25.92
CA GLY A 967 -39.34 39.06 25.68
C GLY A 967 -38.90 37.68 26.15
N SER A 968 -39.62 36.65 25.74
CA SER A 968 -39.28 35.25 26.00
C SER A 968 -39.67 34.38 24.81
N LEU A 969 -38.72 33.60 24.28
CA LEU A 969 -38.99 32.47 23.39
C LEU A 969 -39.47 31.32 24.28
N THR A 970 -40.62 30.72 23.95
CA THR A 970 -41.27 29.68 24.75
C THR A 970 -41.04 28.30 24.17
N ASN A 971 -41.18 28.13 22.84
CA ASN A 971 -40.88 26.89 22.13
C ASN A 971 -40.23 27.20 20.78
N VAL A 972 -39.47 26.23 20.27
CA VAL A 972 -39.05 26.11 18.87
C VAL A 972 -38.64 24.66 18.61
N SER A 973 -39.03 24.15 17.44
CA SER A 973 -38.69 22.83 16.93
C SER A 973 -38.30 22.92 15.46
N ILE A 974 -37.59 21.93 14.97
CA ILE A 974 -37.33 21.73 13.52
C ILE A 974 -37.79 20.33 13.12
N GLU A 975 -38.35 20.21 11.92
CA GLU A 975 -38.63 18.93 11.27
C GLU A 975 -37.64 18.76 10.12
N ILE A 976 -36.91 17.66 10.10
CA ILE A 976 -35.92 17.34 9.07
C ILE A 976 -36.39 16.10 8.33
N CYS A 977 -36.45 16.17 7.00
CA CYS A 977 -36.74 15.01 6.18
C CYS A 977 -35.51 14.48 5.45
N TYR A 978 -35.48 13.17 5.23
CA TYR A 978 -34.39 12.46 4.55
C TYR A 978 -34.93 11.25 3.76
N ASP A 979 -34.10 10.69 2.89
CA ASP A 979 -34.40 9.45 2.18
C ASP A 979 -34.18 8.26 3.11
N GLY A 980 -35.24 7.55 3.46
CA GLY A 980 -35.17 6.28 4.20
C GLY A 980 -35.59 5.10 3.32
N VAL A 981 -35.12 3.90 3.63
CA VAL A 981 -35.72 2.68 3.06
C VAL A 981 -36.96 2.36 3.88
N ALA A 982 -38.09 2.07 3.23
CA ALA A 982 -39.29 1.65 3.96
C ALA A 982 -38.93 0.45 4.87
N PRO A 983 -39.03 0.55 6.20
CA PRO A 983 -38.82 -0.61 7.05
C PRO A 983 -39.87 -1.67 6.66
N PRO A 984 -39.54 -2.97 6.72
CA PRO A 984 -40.50 -4.02 6.42
C PRO A 984 -41.72 -3.80 7.32
N CYS A 985 -42.91 -3.57 6.71
CA CYS A 985 -44.08 -3.19 7.48
C CYS A 985 -44.45 -4.32 8.45
N ASN A 986 -44.15 -4.10 9.72
CA ASN A 986 -44.42 -5.04 10.77
C ASN A 986 -45.67 -4.59 11.52
N LEU A 987 -46.78 -5.27 11.25
CA LEU A 987 -48.03 -5.07 11.98
C LEU A 987 -47.99 -5.71 13.37
N ASN A 988 -46.90 -6.39 13.74
CA ASN A 988 -46.68 -6.86 15.10
C ASN A 988 -45.90 -5.84 15.93
N VAL A 989 -46.47 -5.46 17.06
CA VAL A 989 -45.85 -4.58 18.06
C VAL A 989 -45.11 -5.45 19.05
N SER A 990 -43.78 -5.34 19.07
CA SER A 990 -42.86 -6.10 19.92
C SER A 990 -42.15 -5.23 20.98
N SER A 991 -42.38 -3.91 20.99
CA SER A 991 -41.74 -2.94 21.86
C SER A 991 -42.73 -2.00 22.54
N THR A 992 -42.46 -1.61 23.78
CA THR A 992 -43.24 -0.61 24.55
C THR A 992 -42.77 0.83 24.35
N ASN A 993 -41.70 1.06 23.58
CA ASN A 993 -41.17 2.40 23.32
C ASN A 993 -42.17 3.23 22.50
N SER A 994 -42.08 4.56 22.61
CA SER A 994 -42.96 5.50 21.90
C SER A 994 -42.66 5.59 20.40
N SER A 995 -41.43 5.32 19.95
CA SER A 995 -40.99 5.37 18.54
C SER A 995 -39.90 4.33 18.23
N GLY A 996 -39.64 4.06 16.95
CA GLY A 996 -38.65 3.07 16.47
C GLY A 996 -39.27 1.75 15.96
N ALA A 997 -38.43 0.81 15.53
CA ALA A 997 -38.87 -0.49 14.99
C ALA A 997 -39.64 -1.33 16.03
N GLY A 998 -40.72 -1.99 15.59
CA GLY A 998 -41.56 -2.83 16.46
C GLY A 998 -42.43 -2.06 17.46
N THR A 999 -42.51 -0.72 17.38
CA THR A 999 -43.39 0.10 18.22
C THR A 999 -44.79 0.26 17.64
N LEU A 1000 -45.73 0.68 18.49
CA LEU A 1000 -47.11 0.95 18.09
C LEU A 1000 -47.21 2.10 17.08
N HIS A 1001 -46.38 3.15 17.20
CA HIS A 1001 -46.32 4.24 16.21
C HIS A 1001 -45.89 3.75 14.84
N ASN A 1002 -44.87 2.89 14.77
CA ASN A 1002 -44.37 2.34 13.50
C ASN A 1002 -45.43 1.45 12.83
N ALA A 1003 -46.05 0.53 13.58
CA ALA A 1003 -47.10 -0.33 13.08
C ALA A 1003 -48.31 0.46 12.56
N ILE A 1004 -48.74 1.51 13.27
CA ILE A 1004 -49.83 2.40 12.82
C ILE A 1004 -49.40 3.22 11.62
N GLY A 1005 -48.15 3.71 11.57
CA GLY A 1005 -47.59 4.47 10.46
C GLY A 1005 -47.70 3.72 9.14
N CYS A 1006 -47.25 2.46 9.10
CA CYS A 1006 -47.24 1.65 7.88
C CYS A 1006 -48.56 0.92 7.57
N ALA A 1007 -49.48 0.78 8.53
CA ALA A 1007 -50.76 0.10 8.32
C ALA A 1007 -51.64 0.77 7.24
N THR A 1008 -52.41 -0.01 6.51
CA THR A 1008 -53.45 0.45 5.58
C THR A 1008 -54.84 0.37 6.21
N SER A 1009 -55.82 1.09 5.64
CA SER A 1009 -57.19 1.06 6.17
C SER A 1009 -57.80 -0.34 6.05
N GLY A 1010 -58.06 -0.99 7.17
CA GLY A 1010 -58.58 -2.35 7.30
C GLY A 1010 -57.63 -3.30 8.01
N ASP A 1011 -56.37 -2.91 8.21
CA ASP A 1011 -55.35 -3.75 8.80
C ASP A 1011 -55.58 -4.02 10.29
N VAL A 1012 -55.04 -5.16 10.72
CA VAL A 1012 -55.03 -5.62 12.11
C VAL A 1012 -53.61 -5.57 12.63
N ILE A 1013 -53.39 -4.73 13.63
CA ILE A 1013 -52.12 -4.61 14.37
C ILE A 1013 -52.20 -5.55 15.57
N ILE A 1014 -51.19 -6.38 15.75
CA ILE A 1014 -51.14 -7.39 16.82
C ILE A 1014 -50.04 -6.99 17.80
N ILE A 1015 -50.34 -6.92 19.09
CA ILE A 1015 -49.34 -6.74 20.13
C ILE A 1015 -48.84 -8.14 20.53
N ASP A 1016 -47.53 -8.35 20.45
CA ASP A 1016 -46.90 -9.65 20.64
C ASP A 1016 -47.20 -10.24 22.03
N THR A 1017 -47.49 -11.54 22.04
CA THR A 1017 -47.78 -12.29 23.26
C THR A 1017 -46.54 -12.35 24.14
N GLY A 1018 -46.55 -11.65 25.27
CA GLY A 1018 -45.40 -11.52 26.19
C GLY A 1018 -45.07 -10.08 26.60
N LEU A 1019 -45.57 -9.08 25.89
CA LEU A 1019 -45.58 -7.69 26.35
C LEU A 1019 -46.64 -7.57 27.46
N ASN A 1020 -46.26 -7.76 28.73
CA ASN A 1020 -47.18 -7.55 29.87
C ASN A 1020 -46.85 -6.22 30.58
N SER A 1021 -47.04 -5.12 29.86
CA SER A 1021 -46.46 -3.80 30.20
C SER A 1021 -47.31 -2.62 29.71
N GLU A 1022 -46.91 -1.42 30.13
CA GLU A 1022 -47.50 -0.15 29.70
C GLU A 1022 -46.79 0.39 28.44
N ILE A 1023 -47.56 0.88 27.47
CA ILE A 1023 -47.06 1.60 26.29
C ILE A 1023 -47.35 3.08 26.51
N ASP A 1024 -46.28 3.88 26.63
CA ASP A 1024 -46.40 5.32 26.89
C ASP A 1024 -46.25 6.13 25.60
N LEU A 1025 -47.12 7.12 25.41
CA LEU A 1025 -47.18 8.00 24.24
C LEU A 1025 -46.78 9.45 24.60
N GLU A 1026 -46.05 9.63 25.70
CA GLU A 1026 -45.68 10.88 26.38
C GLU A 1026 -45.17 12.06 25.52
N SER A 1027 -44.78 11.88 24.25
CA SER A 1027 -44.18 12.95 23.42
C SER A 1027 -44.78 13.17 22.03
N SER A 1028 -45.78 12.39 21.57
CA SER A 1028 -46.36 12.57 20.23
C SER A 1028 -47.86 12.20 20.18
N PRO A 1029 -48.73 13.05 19.61
CA PRO A 1029 -50.14 12.72 19.44
C PRO A 1029 -50.32 11.54 18.47
N LEU A 1030 -51.17 10.59 18.83
CA LEU A 1030 -51.46 9.44 17.97
C LEU A 1030 -52.72 9.73 17.14
N VAL A 1031 -52.52 10.13 15.89
CA VAL A 1031 -53.60 10.46 14.95
C VAL A 1031 -53.98 9.26 14.09
N ILE A 1032 -55.24 8.85 14.15
CA ILE A 1032 -55.82 7.76 13.37
C ILE A 1032 -56.59 8.35 12.19
N SER A 1033 -55.97 8.26 11.02
CA SER A 1033 -56.50 8.72 9.73
C SER A 1033 -56.99 7.57 8.83
N LYS A 1034 -57.19 6.38 9.40
CA LYS A 1034 -57.52 5.12 8.67
C LYS A 1034 -58.33 4.18 9.55
N ASN A 1035 -59.12 3.28 8.95
CA ASN A 1035 -59.84 2.29 9.75
C ASN A 1035 -58.85 1.21 10.22
N LEU A 1036 -58.74 0.96 11.52
CA LEU A 1036 -57.75 0.02 12.05
C LEU A 1036 -58.35 -0.85 13.17
N THR A 1037 -57.78 -2.04 13.33
CA THR A 1037 -58.00 -2.89 14.51
C THR A 1037 -56.66 -3.10 15.21
N ILE A 1038 -56.59 -2.89 16.53
CA ILE A 1038 -55.41 -3.19 17.34
C ILE A 1038 -55.81 -4.24 18.36
N MET A 1039 -55.09 -5.36 18.38
CA MET A 1039 -55.41 -6.54 19.16
C MET A 1039 -54.23 -6.93 20.05
N ALA A 1040 -54.52 -7.26 21.31
CA ALA A 1040 -53.61 -7.94 22.22
C ALA A 1040 -54.30 -9.19 22.79
N ASP A 1041 -53.53 -10.18 23.25
CA ASP A 1041 -54.12 -11.26 24.05
C ASP A 1041 -54.64 -10.65 25.37
N PRO A 1042 -55.93 -10.87 25.75
CA PRO A 1042 -56.47 -10.36 27.00
C PRO A 1042 -55.70 -10.80 28.27
N VAL A 1043 -54.85 -11.83 28.19
CA VAL A 1043 -53.98 -12.28 29.29
C VAL A 1043 -52.79 -11.33 29.51
N ASP A 1044 -52.36 -10.59 28.48
CA ASP A 1044 -51.17 -9.74 28.51
C ASP A 1044 -51.40 -8.37 29.16
N ASN A 1045 -52.64 -8.02 29.52
CA ASN A 1045 -52.99 -6.80 30.28
C ASN A 1045 -52.32 -5.50 29.78
N ILE A 1046 -52.22 -5.30 28.47
CA ILE A 1046 -51.64 -4.11 27.87
C ILE A 1046 -52.39 -2.85 28.31
N ILE A 1047 -51.65 -1.84 28.76
CA ILE A 1047 -52.16 -0.51 29.07
C ILE A 1047 -51.50 0.52 28.17
N ILE A 1048 -52.29 1.29 27.42
CA ILE A 1048 -51.78 2.46 26.68
C ILE A 1048 -52.03 3.72 27.51
N LYS A 1049 -50.96 4.47 27.80
CA LYS A 1049 -50.95 5.69 28.63
C LYS A 1049 -50.74 6.95 27.79
N TYR A 1050 -51.32 8.05 28.27
CA TYR A 1050 -51.19 9.39 27.69
C TYR A 1050 -51.03 10.40 28.84
N GLY A 1051 -49.88 11.10 28.95
CA GLY A 1051 -49.53 11.89 30.14
C GLY A 1051 -48.98 13.31 29.95
N GLY A 1052 -48.72 13.78 28.73
CA GLY A 1052 -48.16 15.12 28.46
C GLY A 1052 -49.20 16.18 28.05
N PRO A 1053 -48.93 17.48 28.25
CA PRO A 1053 -49.69 18.54 27.57
C PRO A 1053 -49.50 18.41 26.05
N GLY A 1054 -50.56 18.04 25.31
CA GLY A 1054 -50.52 17.82 23.86
C GLY A 1054 -50.62 16.34 23.42
N SER A 1055 -50.48 15.38 24.33
CA SER A 1055 -50.61 13.95 24.02
C SER A 1055 -52.08 13.54 23.94
N ALA A 1056 -52.60 13.27 22.74
CA ALA A 1056 -53.97 12.77 22.53
C ALA A 1056 -54.01 11.60 21.54
N LEU A 1057 -54.89 10.62 21.79
CA LEU A 1057 -55.38 9.71 20.76
C LEU A 1057 -56.51 10.41 20.01
N GLU A 1058 -56.26 10.81 18.77
CA GLU A 1058 -57.25 11.45 17.92
C GLU A 1058 -57.68 10.49 16.81
N VAL A 1059 -58.99 10.26 16.66
CA VAL A 1059 -59.53 9.57 15.50
C VAL A 1059 -60.17 10.60 14.58
N MET A 1060 -59.61 10.78 13.39
CA MET A 1060 -60.12 11.75 12.42
C MET A 1060 -61.55 11.38 11.99
N SER A 1061 -62.37 12.41 11.75
CA SER A 1061 -63.76 12.24 11.32
C SER A 1061 -63.87 11.35 10.07
N GLY A 1062 -64.62 10.24 10.17
CA GLY A 1062 -64.86 9.30 9.07
C GLY A 1062 -64.12 7.97 9.18
N PHE A 1063 -63.23 7.82 10.15
CA PHE A 1063 -62.46 6.59 10.40
C PHE A 1063 -62.88 5.90 11.71
N ASN A 1064 -62.66 4.58 11.79
CA ASN A 1064 -62.96 3.77 12.97
C ASN A 1064 -61.70 3.08 13.50
N LEU A 1065 -61.46 3.20 14.80
CA LEU A 1065 -60.46 2.42 15.52
C LEU A 1065 -61.17 1.36 16.38
N THR A 1066 -60.77 0.10 16.23
CA THR A 1066 -61.23 -1.02 17.07
C THR A 1066 -60.07 -1.48 17.95
N LEU A 1067 -60.30 -1.61 19.26
CA LEU A 1067 -59.31 -2.11 20.22
C LEU A 1067 -59.84 -3.41 20.85
N GLU A 1068 -59.06 -4.49 20.82
CA GLU A 1068 -59.40 -5.77 21.43
C GLU A 1068 -58.30 -6.22 22.40
N GLY A 1069 -58.67 -6.55 23.64
CA GLY A 1069 -57.71 -7.02 24.66
C GLY A 1069 -56.79 -5.94 25.26
N ILE A 1070 -57.06 -4.65 24.99
CA ILE A 1070 -56.23 -3.50 25.41
C ILE A 1070 -56.98 -2.61 26.40
N ASN A 1071 -56.30 -2.14 27.44
CA ASN A 1071 -56.80 -1.12 28.37
C ASN A 1071 -56.23 0.26 28.03
N LEU A 1072 -57.04 1.31 28.18
CA LEU A 1072 -56.59 2.70 28.07
C LEU A 1072 -56.57 3.33 29.47
N GLU A 1073 -55.44 3.92 29.87
CA GLU A 1073 -55.33 4.63 31.16
C GLU A 1073 -55.11 6.13 30.94
N GLN A 1074 -55.84 6.93 31.71
CA GLN A 1074 -55.82 8.39 31.65
C GLN A 1074 -55.12 8.96 32.88
N SER A 1075 -54.00 9.67 32.72
CA SER A 1075 -53.41 10.47 33.79
C SER A 1075 -53.90 11.93 33.70
N VAL A 1076 -54.70 12.34 34.69
CA VAL A 1076 -55.11 13.70 35.08
C VAL A 1076 -55.21 14.78 33.96
N LEU A 1077 -56.43 15.13 33.53
CA LEU A 1077 -56.68 16.28 32.66
C LEU A 1077 -56.37 17.63 33.36
N PRO A 1078 -55.71 18.59 32.69
CA PRO A 1078 -55.79 20.00 33.06
C PRO A 1078 -57.26 20.48 33.01
N LYS A 1079 -57.65 21.35 33.96
CA LYS A 1079 -59.02 21.92 34.00
C LYS A 1079 -59.33 22.65 32.68
N GLY A 1080 -60.23 22.09 31.87
CA GLY A 1080 -60.74 22.72 30.64
C GLY A 1080 -60.67 21.85 29.38
N VAL A 1081 -59.98 20.71 29.41
CA VAL A 1081 -59.88 19.78 28.28
C VAL A 1081 -60.86 18.62 28.44
N SER A 1082 -61.64 18.30 27.40
CA SER A 1082 -62.55 17.15 27.37
C SER A 1082 -62.17 16.17 26.27
N LEU A 1083 -61.99 14.89 26.62
CA LEU A 1083 -61.81 13.79 25.68
C LEU A 1083 -63.07 13.59 24.83
N LYS A 1084 -62.90 13.59 23.51
CA LYS A 1084 -63.97 13.29 22.56
C LYS A 1084 -63.83 11.85 22.05
N ILE A 1085 -64.35 10.88 22.81
CA ILE A 1085 -64.48 9.49 22.36
C ILE A 1085 -65.85 9.34 21.70
N GLU A 1086 -65.91 9.30 20.37
CA GLU A 1086 -67.20 9.32 19.64
C GLU A 1086 -67.92 7.95 19.62
N LYS A 1087 -67.24 6.82 19.88
CA LYS A 1087 -67.91 5.51 19.94
C LYS A 1087 -67.09 4.45 20.68
N VAL A 1088 -67.69 3.82 21.70
CA VAL A 1088 -67.16 2.61 22.35
C VAL A 1088 -68.14 1.48 22.11
N LEU A 1089 -67.74 0.45 21.36
CA LEU A 1089 -68.52 -0.79 21.22
C LEU A 1089 -68.15 -1.73 22.38
N LYS A 1090 -68.81 -1.60 23.53
CA LYS A 1090 -68.65 -2.54 24.64
C LYS A 1090 -69.22 -3.91 24.26
N ASN A 1091 -68.38 -4.95 24.23
CA ASN A 1091 -68.83 -6.33 24.31
C ASN A 1091 -68.87 -6.75 25.80
N PRO A 1092 -70.03 -7.12 26.38
CA PRO A 1092 -70.16 -7.38 27.81
C PRO A 1092 -69.70 -8.79 28.15
N ARG A 1093 -68.39 -9.00 28.31
CA ARG A 1093 -67.80 -10.06 29.14
C ARG A 1093 -66.27 -9.88 29.18
N LYS A 1094 -65.84 -9.37 30.34
CA LYS A 1094 -64.48 -8.99 30.74
C LYS A 1094 -63.99 -7.69 30.13
#